data_AF-A0A2A5XCU1-F1
#
_entry.id   AF-A0A2A5XCU1-F1
#
_cell.length_a   1.000
_cell.length_b   1.000
_cell.length_c   1.000
_cell.angle_alpha   90.00
_cell.angle_beta   90.00
_cell.angle_gamma   90.00
#
_symmetry.space_group_name_H-M   'P 1'
#
loop_
_entity.id
_entity.type
_entity.pdbx_description
1 polymer ?
#
loop_
_entity_poly.entity_id
_entity_poly.type
_entity_poly.pdbx_seq_one_letter_code
_entity_poly.pdbx_strand_id
1 'polypeptide(L)'
;MKKSEQKFVTLIVLVFSFTQINAQTITPESFQQAPINTGANMTVGISDSNFDQFEGGQIGAFYDLDGNGTLECVGLTTGINTGFIGLSIWGDDSSTPELDGLSSGAVPQFAILHDGNIFLVDEIPQFTGYVTNGIFNINDAVIYDGFGCTDSLACNYNSEANTNNGSCLYPEQGYNCDGNMTVEPWDNSLYISESNGTYSYPIVTDNNYSVIFTPGILSDFIGGELLAFNNGFPVSAPSIIADDGAGGVPVIGKDNNCIDCDHLPMPGDEIEFAILYNSVIININISPPITYIQNSFITITDTNLTFTIGGEEVTIDCMDSLACNYNPDANMTDGSCLYPEQGYNCDGNITAQIGDIMEGGYLFYLDETSQYGFVAAMEDLDGTYKWGCNAEYVDGADGTDLGTGFKNTMDIVNQGCTGENGVLNAAEAAYTYEIGGYNDWYLPSQNELFEIYNTIGGGGPVGNIGGFYSNDLPYYWSSSEDNSYTAWIIRFNNGSTGNDGKVSDYRVRVIRAFGNLIIGCMDSIACNYNSEAIMADGSCEYPDSGYDCDGSCLNDLDLDGICDEFEILGCVDTLACNYNEYSTDIGDCLYPSACDSCSGSTDGSGYIIDNDTDNDGICNIDEVIGCMDSIACNYNELATDSAACNYPETYYDCNQVCLNDYDDDGICDELEVLGCVDTLACNYNASATQQFISVVFIEDSIILVDNCIYPTECENCSGETDGTGFIINNDIDGDGVCDADEIAGCTDSTACNFNSSATDDDQSCFYQELYFDCDGNCINDIDSDGECDEEDNCIYVINPDQEDTDNDGVGDACDDDDVGIEELDAQTPLLIKMIDVLGREQKEHQKGILLFYIYDNGKVEKRLIY
;
A
#
# COMPACT_ATOMS: atom_id res chain seq x y z
N MET A 1 42.91 28.57 1.40
CA MET A 1 43.58 28.23 0.11
C MET A 1 44.22 26.87 0.28
N LYS A 2 43.47 25.79 0.00
CA LYS A 2 44.03 24.43 -0.13
C LYS A 2 44.32 24.19 -1.62
N LYS A 3 45.35 23.40 -1.96
CA LYS A 3 45.47 22.81 -3.31
C LYS A 3 44.46 21.66 -3.42
N SER A 4 43.97 21.43 -4.64
CA SER A 4 43.24 20.22 -5.00
C SER A 4 44.21 19.11 -5.39
N GLU A 5 43.92 17.88 -4.97
CA GLU A 5 44.55 16.68 -5.51
C GLU A 5 43.60 16.06 -6.54
N GLN A 6 44.11 15.77 -7.74
CA GLN A 6 43.35 15.11 -8.79
C GLN A 6 43.60 13.61 -8.70
N LYS A 7 42.62 12.83 -8.23
CA LYS A 7 42.64 11.38 -8.41
C LYS A 7 42.33 11.07 -9.89
N PHE A 8 43.26 10.40 -10.56
CA PHE A 8 43.01 9.84 -11.89
C PHE A 8 41.95 8.74 -11.79
N VAL A 9 40.83 8.90 -12.51
CA VAL A 9 39.86 7.82 -12.74
C VAL A 9 40.11 7.26 -14.13
N THR A 10 40.36 5.95 -14.22
CA THR A 10 40.61 5.25 -15.48
C THR A 10 39.34 5.21 -16.31
N LEU A 11 39.30 5.97 -17.42
CA LEU A 11 38.17 6.00 -18.34
C LEU A 11 38.04 4.67 -19.11
N ILE A 12 37.20 3.77 -18.62
CA ILE A 12 36.82 2.55 -19.34
C ILE A 12 35.83 2.94 -20.45
N VAL A 13 36.29 2.90 -21.70
CA VAL A 13 35.44 3.15 -22.88
C VAL A 13 34.53 1.94 -23.14
N LEU A 14 33.37 1.92 -22.47
CA LEU A 14 32.26 1.03 -22.82
C LEU A 14 31.37 1.69 -23.86
N VAL A 15 31.44 1.18 -25.10
CA VAL A 15 30.59 1.65 -26.19
C VAL A 15 29.18 1.05 -26.06
N PHE A 16 28.26 1.83 -25.49
CA PHE A 16 26.82 1.57 -25.57
C PHE A 16 26.13 2.63 -26.45
N SER A 17 25.09 2.21 -27.16
CA SER A 17 24.43 3.03 -28.18
C SER A 17 23.36 3.94 -27.57
N PHE A 18 23.68 5.22 -27.38
CA PHE A 18 22.70 6.22 -26.96
C PHE A 18 21.68 6.53 -28.07
N THR A 19 20.40 6.38 -27.75
CA THR A 19 19.30 7.03 -28.49
C THR A 19 19.17 8.46 -27.97
N GLN A 20 19.93 9.38 -28.56
CA GLN A 20 19.94 10.79 -28.21
C GLN A 20 18.56 11.45 -28.47
N ILE A 21 17.95 12.02 -27.44
CA ILE A 21 16.78 12.91 -27.53
C ILE A 21 17.28 14.33 -27.22
N ASN A 22 16.93 15.31 -28.06
CA ASN A 22 17.52 16.65 -28.00
C ASN A 22 17.12 17.42 -26.74
N ALA A 23 18.12 17.92 -25.99
CA ALA A 23 17.94 18.83 -24.85
C ALA A 23 17.52 20.27 -25.26
N GLN A 24 16.79 20.45 -26.37
CA GLN A 24 16.43 21.76 -26.93
C GLN A 24 15.07 22.31 -26.44
N THR A 25 14.38 21.60 -25.54
CA THR A 25 12.94 21.82 -25.27
C THR A 25 12.56 22.28 -23.86
N ILE A 26 13.48 22.34 -22.89
CA ILE A 26 13.22 22.89 -21.55
C ILE A 26 13.78 24.33 -21.48
N THR A 27 12.95 25.30 -21.09
CA THR A 27 13.32 26.72 -20.95
C THR A 27 12.89 27.28 -19.58
N PRO A 28 13.32 28.48 -19.15
CA PRO A 28 12.88 29.06 -17.87
C PRO A 28 11.36 29.31 -17.83
N GLU A 29 10.71 29.43 -18.99
CA GLU A 29 9.25 29.46 -19.13
C GLU A 29 8.59 28.10 -18.81
N SER A 30 9.26 26.97 -19.07
CA SER A 30 8.75 25.63 -18.74
C SER A 30 8.52 25.42 -17.23
N PHE A 31 9.20 26.20 -16.37
CA PHE A 31 9.03 26.19 -14.91
C PHE A 31 7.90 27.10 -14.40
N GLN A 32 7.19 27.84 -15.28
CA GLN A 32 6.20 28.82 -14.86
C GLN A 32 4.80 28.24 -14.63
N GLN A 33 4.51 27.04 -15.16
CA GLN A 33 3.21 26.39 -14.98
C GLN A 33 3.31 24.87 -15.14
N ALA A 34 3.19 24.15 -14.02
CA ALA A 34 2.63 22.81 -14.06
C ALA A 34 1.11 22.90 -14.37
N PRO A 35 0.49 21.92 -15.04
CA PRO A 35 -0.96 21.85 -15.29
C PRO A 35 -1.84 21.91 -14.02
N ILE A 36 -3.13 21.64 -14.20
CA ILE A 36 -3.99 21.28 -13.06
C ILE A 36 -3.73 19.80 -12.76
N ASN A 37 -3.45 19.44 -11.51
CA ASN A 37 -3.41 18.03 -11.11
C ASN A 37 -4.79 17.40 -11.32
N THR A 38 -4.89 16.56 -12.35
CA THR A 38 -6.09 15.83 -12.79
C THR A 38 -6.26 14.53 -12.03
N GLY A 39 -5.21 13.71 -12.04
CA GLY A 39 -5.26 12.31 -11.66
C GLY A 39 -4.55 11.92 -10.37
N ALA A 40 -3.79 10.82 -10.46
CA ALA A 40 -3.02 10.27 -9.36
C ALA A 40 -1.65 10.96 -9.23
N ASN A 41 -0.92 10.72 -8.14
CA ASN A 41 0.41 11.31 -7.95
C ASN A 41 1.44 10.32 -7.40
N MET A 42 2.71 10.69 -7.54
CA MET A 42 3.87 10.02 -6.94
C MET A 42 4.68 11.06 -6.18
N THR A 43 5.25 10.71 -5.03
CA THR A 43 6.22 11.56 -4.33
C THR A 43 7.62 11.04 -4.58
N VAL A 44 8.46 11.85 -5.22
CA VAL A 44 9.89 11.59 -5.34
C VAL A 44 10.63 12.43 -4.30
N GLY A 45 11.21 11.75 -3.31
CA GLY A 45 12.20 12.33 -2.40
C GLY A 45 13.58 12.30 -3.05
N ILE A 46 14.38 13.35 -2.85
CA ILE A 46 15.77 13.43 -3.33
C ILE A 46 16.65 13.91 -2.18
N SER A 47 17.65 13.10 -1.81
CA SER A 47 18.63 13.38 -0.75
C SER A 47 20.04 13.18 -1.29
N ASP A 48 20.66 14.29 -1.68
CA ASP A 48 22.00 14.33 -2.27
C ASP A 48 22.65 15.70 -1.96
N SER A 49 23.92 15.70 -1.56
CA SER A 49 24.66 16.90 -1.11
C SER A 49 24.98 17.88 -2.24
N ASN A 50 24.93 17.46 -3.50
CA ASN A 50 25.09 18.32 -4.67
C ASN A 50 23.90 19.28 -4.86
N PHE A 51 22.79 19.12 -4.12
CA PHE A 51 21.68 20.09 -4.14
C PHE A 51 21.90 21.31 -3.25
N ASP A 52 22.86 21.27 -2.31
CA ASP A 52 23.15 22.42 -1.44
C ASP A 52 23.63 23.66 -2.24
N GLN A 53 24.20 23.46 -3.43
CA GLN A 53 24.60 24.55 -4.33
C GLN A 53 23.43 25.24 -5.05
N PHE A 54 22.21 24.68 -4.98
CA PHE A 54 21.01 25.20 -5.64
C PHE A 54 19.97 25.77 -4.67
N GLU A 55 20.36 26.09 -3.42
CA GLU A 55 19.48 26.61 -2.36
C GLU A 55 18.56 27.73 -2.87
N GLY A 56 17.26 27.63 -2.58
CA GLY A 56 16.25 28.57 -3.04
C GLY A 56 15.78 28.40 -4.50
N GLY A 57 16.39 27.50 -5.28
CA GLY A 57 16.00 27.17 -6.65
C GLY A 57 14.67 26.39 -6.76
N GLN A 58 14.33 26.01 -7.99
CA GLN A 58 13.18 25.16 -8.33
C GLN A 58 13.68 23.85 -8.98
N ILE A 59 12.98 22.73 -8.78
CA ILE A 59 13.19 21.50 -9.57
C ILE A 59 11.85 21.00 -10.10
N GLY A 60 11.84 20.57 -11.36
CA GLY A 60 10.68 20.01 -12.04
C GLY A 60 10.99 18.70 -12.76
N ALA A 61 9.92 17.93 -12.99
CA ALA A 61 9.89 16.73 -13.82
C ALA A 61 9.13 17.05 -15.13
N PHE A 62 9.65 16.58 -16.25
CA PHE A 62 9.18 16.94 -17.60
C PHE A 62 9.03 15.70 -18.51
N TYR A 63 8.00 15.66 -19.35
CA TYR A 63 7.73 14.51 -20.21
C TYR A 63 6.99 14.88 -21.51
N ASP A 64 7.16 14.09 -22.57
CA ASP A 64 6.50 14.26 -23.87
C ASP A 64 5.18 13.47 -23.90
N LEU A 65 4.12 14.09 -23.38
CA LEU A 65 2.78 13.47 -23.27
C LEU A 65 2.19 13.10 -24.65
N ASP A 66 2.39 13.96 -25.64
CA ASP A 66 1.83 13.83 -26.98
C ASP A 66 2.67 12.92 -27.92
N GLY A 67 3.89 12.54 -27.51
CA GLY A 67 4.87 11.88 -28.38
C GLY A 67 5.33 12.75 -29.56
N ASN A 68 5.30 14.08 -29.39
CA ASN A 68 5.58 15.07 -30.43
C ASN A 68 6.99 15.70 -30.34
N GLY A 69 7.74 15.40 -29.28
CA GLY A 69 9.06 15.92 -28.95
C GLY A 69 9.06 17.13 -28.00
N THR A 70 7.90 17.62 -27.57
CA THR A 70 7.77 18.77 -26.65
C THR A 70 7.63 18.27 -25.21
N LEU A 71 8.53 18.72 -24.33
CA LEU A 71 8.52 18.34 -22.92
C LEU A 71 7.62 19.27 -22.10
N GLU A 72 6.56 18.73 -21.52
CA GLU A 72 5.63 19.44 -20.63
C GLU A 72 5.92 19.14 -19.16
N CYS A 73 5.65 20.09 -18.27
CA CYS A 73 5.94 19.96 -16.84
C CYS A 73 4.90 19.07 -16.14
N VAL A 74 5.31 17.88 -15.68
CA VAL A 74 4.46 16.88 -15.00
C VAL A 74 4.64 16.89 -13.47
N GLY A 75 5.49 17.76 -12.94
CA GLY A 75 5.67 17.98 -11.51
C GLY A 75 6.65 19.12 -11.25
N LEU A 76 6.42 19.92 -10.21
CA LEU A 76 7.25 21.08 -9.86
C LEU A 76 7.28 21.32 -8.35
N THR A 77 8.45 21.62 -7.80
CA THR A 77 8.63 22.08 -6.41
C THR A 77 9.60 23.27 -6.36
N THR A 78 9.49 24.08 -5.30
CA THR A 78 10.13 25.40 -5.22
C THR A 78 10.72 25.66 -3.84
N GLY A 79 11.92 26.23 -3.77
CA GLY A 79 12.64 26.40 -2.52
C GLY A 79 13.38 25.11 -2.15
N ILE A 80 14.37 24.76 -2.98
CA ILE A 80 15.38 23.75 -2.63
C ILE A 80 16.03 24.15 -1.30
N ASN A 81 16.01 23.25 -0.32
CA ASN A 81 16.67 23.42 0.97
C ASN A 81 17.73 22.32 1.12
N THR A 82 18.75 22.57 1.95
CA THR A 82 19.86 21.64 2.14
C THR A 82 19.41 20.25 2.61
N GLY A 83 19.92 19.19 1.98
CA GLY A 83 19.80 17.79 2.41
C GLY A 83 18.57 16.98 1.97
N PHE A 84 17.39 17.57 1.70
CA PHE A 84 16.23 16.83 1.18
C PHE A 84 15.22 17.68 0.39
N ILE A 85 14.77 17.16 -0.75
CA ILE A 85 13.72 17.77 -1.60
C ILE A 85 12.58 16.77 -1.81
N GLY A 86 11.33 17.22 -1.62
CA GLY A 86 10.13 16.49 -2.04
C GLY A 86 9.55 17.08 -3.32
N LEU A 87 9.48 16.27 -4.38
CA LEU A 87 8.87 16.60 -5.67
C LEU A 87 7.67 15.70 -5.93
N SER A 88 6.47 16.29 -5.97
CA SER A 88 5.25 15.60 -6.41
C SER A 88 5.16 15.59 -7.93
N ILE A 89 5.04 14.41 -8.52
CA ILE A 89 4.86 14.19 -9.96
C ILE A 89 3.45 13.62 -10.18
N TRP A 90 2.78 14.00 -11.26
CA TRP A 90 1.40 13.61 -11.55
C TRP A 90 1.31 12.54 -12.63
N GLY A 91 0.31 11.67 -12.45
CA GLY A 91 -0.01 10.57 -13.33
C GLY A 91 -1.38 10.72 -13.97
N ASP A 92 -1.46 10.16 -15.17
CA ASP A 92 -2.67 9.97 -15.95
C ASP A 92 -3.74 9.21 -15.15
N ASP A 93 -5.03 9.48 -15.41
CA ASP A 93 -6.13 8.75 -14.76
C ASP A 93 -7.14 8.15 -15.74
N SER A 94 -7.80 7.08 -15.29
CA SER A 94 -8.73 6.29 -16.11
C SER A 94 -10.10 6.93 -16.41
N SER A 95 -10.29 8.22 -16.07
CA SER A 95 -11.55 8.96 -16.23
C SER A 95 -11.49 10.05 -17.31
N THR A 96 -10.31 10.52 -17.69
CA THR A 96 -10.09 11.39 -18.87
C THR A 96 -9.76 10.56 -20.13
N PRO A 97 -10.23 10.95 -21.33
CA PRO A 97 -9.83 10.32 -22.60
C PRO A 97 -8.51 10.83 -23.19
N GLU A 98 -8.05 12.00 -22.75
CA GLU A 98 -6.79 12.63 -23.12
C GLU A 98 -5.69 12.28 -22.11
N LEU A 99 -4.45 12.04 -22.56
CA LEU A 99 -3.32 11.80 -21.65
C LEU A 99 -2.93 13.12 -20.97
N ASP A 100 -3.18 13.23 -19.66
CA ASP A 100 -2.96 14.48 -18.91
C ASP A 100 -1.90 14.37 -17.80
N GLY A 101 -1.25 13.21 -17.66
CA GLY A 101 -0.10 12.98 -16.79
C GLY A 101 0.75 11.77 -17.20
N LEU A 102 1.65 11.33 -16.32
CA LEU A 102 2.47 10.14 -16.56
C LEU A 102 1.67 8.83 -16.46
N SER A 103 1.84 7.95 -17.44
CA SER A 103 1.38 6.56 -17.32
C SER A 103 2.36 5.75 -16.44
N SER A 104 1.86 4.67 -15.81
CA SER A 104 2.70 3.82 -14.95
C SER A 104 3.87 3.22 -15.72
N GLY A 105 5.10 3.43 -15.24
CA GLY A 105 6.34 3.05 -15.90
C GLY A 105 6.95 4.10 -16.84
N ALA A 106 6.31 5.26 -17.04
CA ALA A 106 6.89 6.37 -17.81
C ALA A 106 8.08 7.00 -17.06
N VAL A 107 9.12 7.41 -17.79
CA VAL A 107 10.34 8.01 -17.22
C VAL A 107 10.41 9.50 -17.59
N PRO A 108 10.12 10.44 -16.67
CA PRO A 108 10.30 11.86 -16.90
C PRO A 108 11.77 12.27 -16.82
N GLN A 109 12.13 13.35 -17.51
CA GLN A 109 13.41 14.03 -17.37
C GLN A 109 13.32 15.05 -16.22
N PHE A 110 14.38 15.16 -15.41
CA PHE A 110 14.42 16.06 -14.26
C PHE A 110 15.34 17.26 -14.54
N ALA A 111 14.91 18.47 -14.18
CA ALA A 111 15.70 19.68 -14.39
C ALA A 111 15.52 20.70 -13.25
N ILE A 112 16.59 21.43 -12.95
CA ILE A 112 16.69 22.44 -11.89
C ILE A 112 16.77 23.82 -12.54
N LEU A 113 16.00 24.79 -12.04
CA LEU A 113 16.11 26.21 -12.38
C LEU A 113 16.67 26.98 -11.18
N HIS A 114 17.86 27.54 -11.32
CA HIS A 114 18.54 28.34 -10.29
C HIS A 114 19.28 29.54 -10.93
N ASP A 115 19.10 30.73 -10.35
CA ASP A 115 19.58 32.03 -10.87
C ASP A 115 19.32 32.30 -12.37
N GLY A 116 18.26 31.69 -12.92
CA GLY A 116 17.86 31.82 -14.33
C GLY A 116 18.51 30.82 -15.29
N ASN A 117 19.40 29.95 -14.80
CA ASN A 117 20.06 28.89 -15.56
C ASN A 117 19.35 27.54 -15.32
N ILE A 118 19.41 26.64 -16.29
CA ILE A 118 18.81 25.30 -16.21
C ILE A 118 19.92 24.25 -16.16
N PHE A 119 19.86 23.40 -15.15
CA PHE A 119 20.75 22.26 -14.97
C PHE A 119 19.93 20.98 -15.17
N LEU A 120 20.48 19.98 -15.87
CA LEU A 120 19.80 18.70 -16.07
C LEU A 120 20.28 17.71 -15.01
N VAL A 121 19.34 16.96 -14.44
CA VAL A 121 19.66 15.78 -13.62
C VAL A 121 19.59 14.59 -14.57
N ASP A 122 20.73 13.95 -14.79
CA ASP A 122 20.92 12.85 -15.74
C ASP A 122 21.37 11.61 -14.98
N GLU A 123 21.10 10.41 -15.51
CA GLU A 123 21.33 9.11 -14.84
C GLU A 123 20.99 9.08 -13.33
N ILE A 124 19.70 8.92 -12.98
CA ILE A 124 19.30 8.56 -11.62
C ILE A 124 19.41 7.03 -11.47
N PRO A 125 20.37 6.47 -10.70
CA PRO A 125 20.77 5.06 -10.84
C PRO A 125 19.72 4.00 -10.49
N GLN A 126 18.63 4.39 -9.80
CA GLN A 126 17.57 3.47 -9.38
C GLN A 126 16.15 3.87 -9.85
N PHE A 127 15.98 4.99 -10.57
CA PHE A 127 14.64 5.45 -10.95
C PHE A 127 14.04 4.55 -12.06
N THR A 128 13.09 3.70 -11.67
CA THR A 128 12.51 2.65 -12.53
C THR A 128 11.24 3.09 -13.28
N GLY A 129 10.85 4.36 -13.18
CA GLY A 129 9.66 4.93 -13.80
C GLY A 129 8.61 5.41 -12.79
N TYR A 130 7.57 6.08 -13.31
CA TYR A 130 6.46 6.59 -12.52
C TYR A 130 5.61 5.45 -11.94
N VAL A 131 5.27 5.55 -10.64
CA VAL A 131 4.43 4.59 -9.92
C VAL A 131 3.23 5.31 -9.31
N THR A 132 2.04 4.96 -9.76
CA THR A 132 0.75 5.51 -9.31
C THR A 132 0.58 5.38 -7.79
N ASN A 133 0.40 6.50 -7.09
CA ASN A 133 0.30 6.60 -5.62
C ASN A 133 1.57 6.12 -4.87
N GLY A 134 2.72 6.07 -5.55
CA GLY A 134 3.99 5.61 -5.00
C GLY A 134 4.77 6.70 -4.24
N ILE A 135 5.69 6.24 -3.40
CA ILE A 135 6.78 7.04 -2.83
C ILE A 135 8.09 6.41 -3.30
N PHE A 136 9.03 7.23 -3.77
CA PHE A 136 10.35 6.80 -4.22
C PHE A 136 11.42 7.76 -3.69
N ASN A 137 12.57 7.26 -3.30
CA ASN A 137 13.69 8.08 -2.81
C ASN A 137 14.90 7.94 -3.74
N ILE A 138 15.51 9.07 -4.07
CA ILE A 138 16.74 9.16 -4.85
C ILE A 138 17.88 9.56 -3.90
N ASN A 139 18.90 8.73 -3.88
CA ASN A 139 20.23 9.03 -3.34
C ASN A 139 21.21 8.93 -4.53
N ASP A 140 22.29 9.71 -4.50
CA ASP A 140 23.32 9.80 -5.57
C ASP A 140 22.73 10.11 -6.96
N ALA A 141 22.30 11.37 -7.15
CA ALA A 141 21.78 11.89 -8.41
C ALA A 141 22.86 12.67 -9.17
N VAL A 142 23.21 12.24 -10.38
CA VAL A 142 24.22 12.95 -11.19
C VAL A 142 23.60 14.21 -11.79
N ILE A 143 24.24 15.36 -11.57
CA ILE A 143 23.79 16.65 -12.10
C ILE A 143 24.78 17.09 -13.18
N TYR A 144 24.31 17.16 -14.42
CA TYR A 144 25.16 17.56 -15.55
C TYR A 144 25.00 19.07 -15.82
N ASP A 145 26.13 19.76 -15.82
CA ASP A 145 26.16 21.20 -16.07
C ASP A 145 26.16 21.47 -17.57
N GLY A 146 25.12 22.16 -18.08
CA GLY A 146 24.87 22.43 -19.51
C GLY A 146 25.82 23.46 -20.14
N PHE A 147 26.97 23.69 -19.51
CA PHE A 147 27.88 24.78 -19.77
C PHE A 147 29.03 24.40 -20.71
N GLY A 148 29.17 25.17 -21.77
CA GLY A 148 30.27 25.08 -22.73
C GLY A 148 30.33 26.32 -23.61
N CYS A 149 31.23 26.34 -24.59
CA CYS A 149 31.24 27.45 -25.54
C CYS A 149 30.10 27.33 -26.54
N THR A 150 29.22 28.33 -26.59
CA THR A 150 28.05 28.36 -27.49
C THR A 150 28.31 29.12 -28.80
N ASP A 151 29.52 29.69 -29.00
CA ASP A 151 29.88 30.38 -30.25
C ASP A 151 30.50 29.39 -31.25
N SER A 152 29.85 29.23 -32.40
CA SER A 152 30.25 28.31 -33.48
C SER A 152 31.56 28.69 -34.20
N LEU A 153 32.19 29.81 -33.82
CA LEU A 153 33.51 30.24 -34.29
C LEU A 153 34.64 29.89 -33.30
N ALA A 154 34.33 29.28 -32.15
CA ALA A 154 35.32 28.81 -31.19
C ALA A 154 35.71 27.34 -31.42
N CYS A 155 36.90 26.98 -30.95
CA CYS A 155 37.53 25.67 -31.14
C CYS A 155 37.06 24.60 -30.17
N ASN A 156 36.56 25.02 -29.01
CA ASN A 156 35.82 24.17 -28.08
C ASN A 156 34.30 24.48 -28.12
N TYR A 157 33.79 24.89 -29.29
CA TYR A 157 32.35 25.03 -29.52
C TYR A 157 31.65 23.70 -29.21
N ASN A 158 30.71 23.73 -28.27
CA ASN A 158 29.84 22.61 -27.97
C ASN A 158 28.44 22.93 -28.53
N SER A 159 27.99 22.15 -29.52
CA SER A 159 26.66 22.28 -30.12
C SER A 159 25.51 21.88 -29.18
N GLU A 160 25.82 21.26 -28.05
CA GLU A 160 24.86 20.83 -27.03
C GLU A 160 24.81 21.80 -25.84
N ALA A 161 25.78 22.74 -25.74
CA ALA A 161 25.76 23.79 -24.72
C ALA A 161 24.73 24.87 -25.10
N ASN A 162 23.81 25.17 -24.18
CA ASN A 162 22.79 26.21 -24.36
C ASN A 162 23.19 27.57 -23.76
N THR A 163 24.15 27.57 -22.80
CA THR A 163 24.55 28.76 -22.04
C THR A 163 26.08 28.87 -21.98
N ASN A 164 26.59 30.07 -22.29
CA ASN A 164 28.02 30.31 -22.43
C ASN A 164 28.68 30.65 -21.09
N ASN A 165 29.44 29.70 -20.54
CA ASN A 165 30.18 29.84 -19.29
C ASN A 165 31.49 30.66 -19.40
N GLY A 166 31.75 31.28 -20.56
CA GLY A 166 32.99 32.03 -20.83
C GLY A 166 34.20 31.17 -21.18
N SER A 167 34.05 29.85 -21.34
CA SER A 167 35.14 28.93 -21.71
C SER A 167 35.58 29.01 -23.19
N CYS A 168 34.98 29.87 -24.01
CA CYS A 168 35.23 29.94 -25.46
C CYS A 168 36.70 30.22 -25.83
N LEU A 169 37.36 29.20 -26.36
CA LEU A 169 38.71 29.26 -26.94
C LEU A 169 38.58 29.55 -28.45
N TYR A 170 38.83 30.78 -28.87
CA TYR A 170 38.90 31.14 -30.29
C TYR A 170 40.30 30.84 -30.85
N PRO A 171 40.45 30.51 -32.15
CA PRO A 171 41.76 30.30 -32.74
C PRO A 171 42.54 31.62 -32.78
N GLU A 172 43.86 31.57 -32.61
CA GLU A 172 44.71 32.77 -32.73
C GLU A 172 44.58 33.43 -34.10
N GLN A 173 44.80 34.75 -34.15
CA GLN A 173 44.51 35.56 -35.34
C GLN A 173 45.41 35.17 -36.53
N GLY A 174 44.86 34.35 -37.43
CA GLY A 174 45.56 33.79 -38.58
C GLY A 174 45.67 32.27 -38.60
N TYR A 175 45.01 31.57 -37.68
CA TYR A 175 44.96 30.11 -37.59
C TYR A 175 43.52 29.57 -37.65
N ASN A 176 43.37 28.24 -37.70
CA ASN A 176 42.13 27.52 -37.47
C ASN A 176 42.21 26.73 -36.14
N CYS A 177 41.11 26.06 -35.80
CA CYS A 177 40.98 25.32 -34.55
C CYS A 177 41.77 24.00 -34.46
N ASP A 178 42.36 23.55 -35.56
CA ASP A 178 43.32 22.44 -35.60
C ASP A 178 44.78 22.94 -35.52
N GLY A 179 45.00 24.22 -35.20
CA GLY A 179 46.33 24.85 -35.16
C GLY A 179 46.95 25.15 -36.54
N ASN A 180 46.19 25.06 -37.63
CA ASN A 180 46.71 25.28 -38.99
C ASN A 180 46.55 26.75 -39.41
N MET A 181 47.60 27.34 -39.98
CA MET A 181 47.63 28.73 -40.42
C MET A 181 46.68 28.97 -41.63
N THR A 182 45.82 29.99 -41.56
CA THR A 182 44.72 30.25 -42.51
C THR A 182 44.89 31.49 -43.40
N VAL A 183 45.90 32.33 -43.12
CA VAL A 183 46.15 33.56 -43.90
C VAL A 183 47.19 33.36 -45.00
N GLU A 184 46.76 33.57 -46.25
CA GLU A 184 47.66 33.95 -47.35
C GLU A 184 48.44 35.25 -46.98
N PRO A 185 49.67 35.44 -47.48
CA PRO A 185 50.50 36.58 -47.10
C PRO A 185 49.99 37.93 -47.63
N TRP A 186 50.78 38.99 -47.44
CA TRP A 186 50.58 40.39 -47.88
C TRP A 186 49.82 41.33 -46.90
N ASP A 187 50.44 41.65 -45.76
CA ASP A 187 50.72 43.08 -45.48
C ASP A 187 52.01 43.28 -44.67
N ASN A 188 52.60 44.48 -44.73
CA ASN A 188 53.81 44.87 -44.00
C ASN A 188 53.46 45.86 -42.88
N SER A 189 53.36 45.41 -41.62
CA SER A 189 53.43 46.35 -40.49
C SER A 189 54.12 45.80 -39.24
N LEU A 190 55.04 46.63 -38.73
CA LEU A 190 55.83 46.50 -37.51
C LEU A 190 54.93 46.45 -36.26
N TYR A 191 55.12 45.46 -35.38
CA TYR A 191 54.61 45.49 -34.00
C TYR A 191 55.64 45.00 -32.98
N ILE A 192 55.55 45.59 -31.78
CA ILE A 192 56.19 45.19 -30.53
C ILE A 192 55.12 45.38 -29.46
N SER A 193 54.90 44.39 -28.59
CA SER A 193 54.17 44.56 -27.33
C SER A 193 54.69 43.60 -26.28
N GLU A 194 54.77 44.08 -25.04
CA GLU A 194 55.09 43.26 -23.86
C GLU A 194 53.83 42.52 -23.36
N SER A 195 54.03 41.59 -22.43
CA SER A 195 53.07 40.61 -21.86
C SER A 195 52.66 39.45 -22.78
N ASN A 196 52.81 38.23 -22.24
CA ASN A 196 52.30 36.95 -22.73
C ASN A 196 52.90 36.35 -24.03
N GLY A 197 54.22 36.46 -24.21
CA GLY A 197 55.05 35.37 -24.75
C GLY A 197 54.99 35.02 -26.25
N THR A 198 54.06 35.55 -27.04
CA THR A 198 53.85 35.11 -28.43
C THR A 198 55.07 35.35 -29.35
N TYR A 199 55.55 34.25 -29.95
CA TYR A 199 56.51 34.11 -31.06
C TYR A 199 57.16 35.37 -31.67
N SER A 200 58.45 35.58 -31.37
CA SER A 200 59.29 36.61 -31.98
C SER A 200 59.99 36.14 -33.27
N TYR A 201 59.25 36.04 -34.37
CA TYR A 201 59.85 35.66 -35.67
C TYR A 201 60.93 36.65 -36.13
N PRO A 202 62.16 36.20 -36.46
CA PRO A 202 63.21 37.09 -36.94
C PRO A 202 62.87 37.69 -38.30
N ILE A 203 63.04 39.02 -38.43
CA ILE A 203 63.02 39.67 -39.75
C ILE A 203 64.21 39.14 -40.56
N VAL A 204 63.95 38.59 -41.74
CA VAL A 204 64.99 38.13 -42.67
C VAL A 204 65.65 39.35 -43.33
N THR A 205 66.58 39.97 -42.60
CA THR A 205 67.55 40.92 -43.17
C THR A 205 68.57 40.18 -44.02
N ASP A 206 69.40 40.92 -44.74
CA ASP A 206 70.49 40.35 -45.52
C ASP A 206 71.47 39.57 -44.64
N ASN A 207 71.63 38.29 -44.98
CA ASN A 207 72.51 37.31 -44.36
C ASN A 207 72.04 36.72 -43.02
N ASN A 208 70.73 36.57 -42.79
CA ASN A 208 70.18 35.80 -41.65
C ASN A 208 69.57 34.45 -42.09
N TYR A 209 69.50 33.49 -41.16
CA TYR A 209 68.81 32.20 -41.27
C TYR A 209 67.99 31.96 -39.99
N SER A 210 66.73 31.53 -40.10
CA SER A 210 65.87 31.28 -38.93
C SER A 210 65.61 29.80 -38.72
N VAL A 211 65.81 29.30 -37.50
CA VAL A 211 65.55 27.90 -37.13
C VAL A 211 64.42 27.88 -36.12
N ILE A 212 63.40 27.04 -36.37
CA ILE A 212 62.19 26.93 -35.55
C ILE A 212 61.97 25.46 -35.16
N PHE A 213 61.84 25.18 -33.87
CA PHE A 213 61.38 23.92 -33.31
C PHE A 213 59.88 24.04 -33.05
N THR A 214 59.07 23.09 -33.53
CA THR A 214 57.61 23.12 -33.34
C THR A 214 57.19 22.87 -31.88
N PRO A 215 55.94 23.21 -31.50
CA PRO A 215 55.35 22.79 -30.23
C PRO A 215 55.57 21.29 -29.94
N GLY A 216 55.73 20.97 -28.66
CA GLY A 216 56.00 19.63 -28.14
C GLY A 216 57.43 19.12 -28.32
N ILE A 217 58.30 19.81 -29.08
CA ILE A 217 59.68 19.33 -29.35
C ILE A 217 60.64 19.60 -28.18
N LEU A 218 60.41 20.66 -27.41
CA LEU A 218 61.25 21.07 -26.26
C LEU A 218 60.43 21.16 -24.95
N SER A 219 59.38 20.34 -24.82
CA SER A 219 58.46 20.30 -23.65
C SER A 219 59.17 20.23 -22.30
N ASP A 220 60.26 19.47 -22.25
CA ASP A 220 60.93 19.12 -20.99
C ASP A 220 61.85 20.27 -20.49
N PHE A 221 61.92 21.36 -21.27
CA PHE A 221 62.79 22.51 -21.06
C PHE A 221 62.05 23.85 -21.19
N ILE A 222 60.72 23.87 -20.99
CA ILE A 222 59.87 25.08 -21.01
C ILE A 222 60.48 26.18 -20.13
N GLY A 223 60.55 27.41 -20.67
CA GLY A 223 61.18 28.56 -20.01
C GLY A 223 62.72 28.58 -20.04
N GLY A 224 63.38 27.56 -20.60
CA GLY A 224 64.82 27.55 -20.86
C GLY A 224 65.24 28.49 -22.00
N GLU A 225 66.52 28.89 -22.02
CA GLU A 225 67.08 29.72 -23.10
C GLU A 225 67.73 28.85 -24.18
N LEU A 226 67.18 28.86 -25.40
CA LEU A 226 67.71 28.23 -26.60
C LEU A 226 68.72 29.16 -27.32
N LEU A 227 69.91 28.64 -27.61
CA LEU A 227 70.99 29.32 -28.35
C LEU A 227 71.48 28.48 -29.54
N ALA A 228 71.94 29.15 -30.60
CA ALA A 228 72.60 28.52 -31.75
C ALA A 228 74.07 28.94 -31.86
N PHE A 229 74.92 28.01 -32.26
CA PHE A 229 76.38 28.13 -32.30
C PHE A 229 76.94 27.68 -33.65
N ASN A 230 78.11 28.18 -34.01
CA ASN A 230 78.93 27.67 -35.10
C ASN A 230 80.36 27.50 -34.60
N ASN A 231 80.91 26.28 -34.71
CA ASN A 231 82.25 25.93 -34.20
C ASN A 231 82.44 26.34 -32.72
N GLY A 232 81.41 26.18 -31.87
CA GLY A 232 81.43 26.59 -30.47
C GLY A 232 81.35 28.10 -30.18
N PHE A 233 81.16 28.97 -31.18
CA PHE A 233 80.90 30.40 -30.99
C PHE A 233 79.39 30.69 -31.11
N PRO A 234 78.77 31.47 -30.21
CA PRO A 234 77.35 31.81 -30.33
C PRO A 234 77.11 32.73 -31.54
N VAL A 235 76.15 32.36 -32.37
CA VAL A 235 75.79 33.07 -33.62
C VAL A 235 74.32 33.53 -33.63
N SER A 236 73.69 33.50 -32.45
CA SER A 236 72.34 33.99 -32.20
C SER A 236 72.28 34.83 -30.91
N ALA A 237 71.15 35.52 -30.71
CA ALA A 237 70.70 35.85 -29.36
C ALA A 237 70.06 34.60 -28.70
N PRO A 238 70.02 34.50 -27.36
CA PRO A 238 69.16 33.53 -26.69
C PRO A 238 67.68 33.82 -26.97
N SER A 239 66.88 32.76 -27.01
CA SER A 239 65.43 32.81 -27.17
C SER A 239 64.77 31.90 -26.14
N ILE A 240 63.63 32.29 -25.58
CA ILE A 240 62.96 31.50 -24.53
C ILE A 240 62.13 30.40 -25.20
N ILE A 241 62.18 29.20 -24.63
CA ILE A 241 61.30 28.07 -25.00
C ILE A 241 59.90 28.33 -24.42
N ALA A 242 58.89 28.34 -25.28
CA ALA A 242 57.51 28.68 -24.94
C ALA A 242 56.80 27.55 -24.16
N ASP A 243 55.67 27.89 -23.52
CA ASP A 243 54.89 26.97 -22.67
C ASP A 243 54.28 25.78 -23.45
N ASP A 244 54.22 25.86 -24.79
CA ASP A 244 53.82 24.78 -25.69
C ASP A 244 55.02 23.88 -26.13
N GLY A 245 56.22 24.13 -25.61
CA GLY A 245 57.44 23.41 -25.97
C GLY A 245 58.05 23.81 -27.32
N ALA A 246 57.62 24.91 -27.94
CA ALA A 246 58.24 25.46 -29.14
C ALA A 246 59.44 26.37 -28.82
N GLY A 247 60.32 26.57 -29.81
CA GLY A 247 61.45 27.49 -29.68
C GLY A 247 61.95 27.99 -31.05
N GLY A 248 62.39 29.23 -31.15
CA GLY A 248 62.83 29.84 -32.41
C GLY A 248 64.07 30.71 -32.24
N VAL A 249 65.06 30.54 -33.12
CA VAL A 249 66.39 31.17 -32.98
C VAL A 249 66.93 31.74 -34.32
N PRO A 250 67.30 33.03 -34.38
CA PRO A 250 67.97 33.62 -35.53
C PRO A 250 69.47 33.33 -35.54
N VAL A 251 69.94 32.65 -36.59
CA VAL A 251 71.36 32.49 -36.89
C VAL A 251 71.82 33.64 -37.79
N ILE A 252 72.77 34.43 -37.30
CA ILE A 252 73.36 35.57 -38.01
C ILE A 252 74.53 35.07 -38.85
N GLY A 253 74.44 35.19 -40.17
CA GLY A 253 75.50 34.81 -41.10
C GLY A 253 76.45 35.95 -41.44
N LYS A 254 77.53 35.62 -42.16
CA LYS A 254 78.58 36.58 -42.51
C LYS A 254 78.21 37.50 -43.66
N ASP A 255 78.18 38.82 -43.42
CA ASP A 255 78.13 39.82 -44.49
C ASP A 255 79.50 40.03 -45.17
N ASN A 256 79.45 40.30 -46.48
CA ASN A 256 80.59 40.59 -47.35
C ASN A 256 81.37 41.86 -46.95
N ASN A 257 80.80 42.78 -46.16
CA ASN A 257 81.48 43.99 -45.69
C ASN A 257 82.02 43.86 -44.25
N CYS A 258 81.76 42.77 -43.53
CA CYS A 258 82.28 42.61 -42.18
C CYS A 258 83.75 42.17 -42.17
N ILE A 259 84.61 43.02 -41.61
CA ILE A 259 86.07 42.84 -41.59
C ILE A 259 86.55 41.98 -40.40
N ASP A 260 85.67 41.71 -39.42
CA ASP A 260 86.01 41.04 -38.15
C ASP A 260 84.97 39.95 -37.76
N CYS A 261 84.28 39.38 -38.76
CA CYS A 261 83.25 38.34 -38.60
C CYS A 261 83.73 36.95 -39.03
N ASP A 262 84.91 36.52 -38.57
CA ASP A 262 85.49 35.21 -38.95
C ASP A 262 84.84 34.01 -38.23
N HIS A 263 83.88 34.25 -37.34
CA HIS A 263 83.10 33.24 -36.61
C HIS A 263 81.61 33.17 -37.00
N LEU A 264 81.15 33.95 -37.98
CA LEU A 264 79.78 33.87 -38.49
C LEU A 264 79.72 32.87 -39.66
N PRO A 265 78.69 32.00 -39.73
CA PRO A 265 78.59 30.94 -40.72
C PRO A 265 78.47 31.47 -42.17
N MET A 266 79.03 30.69 -43.08
CA MET A 266 78.84 30.76 -44.52
C MET A 266 77.83 29.69 -44.98
N PRO A 267 77.23 29.85 -46.19
CA PRO A 267 76.31 28.84 -46.75
C PRO A 267 76.93 27.44 -46.83
N GLY A 268 76.37 26.50 -46.05
CA GLY A 268 76.84 25.12 -45.94
C GLY A 268 77.63 24.77 -44.68
N ASP A 269 77.94 25.72 -43.80
CA ASP A 269 78.51 25.42 -42.48
C ASP A 269 77.44 24.80 -41.56
N GLU A 270 77.82 23.88 -40.67
CA GLU A 270 76.93 23.26 -39.68
C GLU A 270 76.62 24.21 -38.51
N ILE A 271 75.40 24.09 -37.96
CA ILE A 271 74.91 24.86 -36.80
C ILE A 271 74.59 23.90 -35.66
N GLU A 272 75.18 24.19 -34.50
CA GLU A 272 75.02 23.49 -33.23
C GLU A 272 73.97 24.22 -32.37
N PHE A 273 73.25 23.53 -31.49
CA PHE A 273 72.25 24.16 -30.60
C PHE A 273 72.40 23.68 -29.17
N ALA A 274 72.11 24.55 -28.20
CA ALA A 274 72.06 24.20 -26.79
C ALA A 274 70.98 24.99 -26.05
N ILE A 275 70.50 24.41 -24.95
CA ILE A 275 69.53 25.00 -24.02
C ILE A 275 70.26 25.28 -22.71
N LEU A 276 70.06 26.48 -22.15
CA LEU A 276 70.37 26.80 -20.76
C LEU A 276 69.07 26.67 -19.96
N TYR A 277 68.95 25.60 -19.16
CA TYR A 277 67.78 25.32 -18.33
C TYR A 277 68.23 25.03 -16.89
N ASN A 278 67.61 25.67 -15.90
CA ASN A 278 67.95 25.53 -14.47
C ASN A 278 69.47 25.67 -14.16
N SER A 279 70.18 26.55 -14.87
CA SER A 279 71.64 26.77 -14.82
C SER A 279 72.52 25.64 -15.38
N VAL A 280 71.93 24.64 -16.04
CA VAL A 280 72.63 23.55 -16.74
C VAL A 280 72.60 23.80 -18.25
N ILE A 281 73.69 23.46 -18.94
CA ILE A 281 73.77 23.51 -20.42
C ILE A 281 73.50 22.12 -20.98
N ILE A 282 72.43 22.00 -21.75
CA ILE A 282 71.99 20.79 -22.46
C ILE A 282 72.24 20.99 -23.96
N ASN A 283 73.00 20.10 -24.60
CA ASN A 283 73.26 20.18 -26.04
C ASN A 283 72.14 19.46 -26.79
N ILE A 284 71.64 20.04 -27.89
CA ILE A 284 70.66 19.41 -28.77
C ILE A 284 71.40 18.80 -29.97
N ASN A 285 71.44 17.48 -30.03
CA ASN A 285 72.11 16.74 -31.10
C ASN A 285 71.08 16.40 -32.19
N ILE A 286 71.25 16.96 -33.39
CA ILE A 286 70.28 16.85 -34.49
C ILE A 286 70.84 15.92 -35.59
N SER A 287 70.04 14.94 -36.03
CA SER A 287 70.44 13.99 -37.06
C SER A 287 69.48 13.99 -38.26
N PRO A 288 69.90 14.38 -39.47
CA PRO A 288 71.23 14.91 -39.83
C PRO A 288 71.47 16.35 -39.31
N PRO A 289 72.74 16.81 -39.24
CA PRO A 289 73.06 18.17 -38.81
C PRO A 289 72.41 19.25 -39.68
N ILE A 290 71.98 20.34 -39.04
CA ILE A 290 71.44 21.52 -39.73
C ILE A 290 72.60 22.32 -40.31
N THR A 291 72.53 22.64 -41.60
CA THR A 291 73.48 23.56 -42.25
C THR A 291 72.86 24.94 -42.46
N TYR A 292 73.69 25.97 -42.39
CA TYR A 292 73.28 27.37 -42.58
C TYR A 292 72.94 27.66 -44.04
N ILE A 293 71.78 28.24 -44.29
CA ILE A 293 71.34 28.69 -45.61
C ILE A 293 70.94 30.17 -45.55
N GLN A 294 71.68 31.00 -46.28
CA GLN A 294 71.50 32.45 -46.33
C GLN A 294 70.06 32.85 -46.74
N ASN A 295 69.48 33.82 -46.03
CA ASN A 295 68.16 34.40 -46.28
C ASN A 295 67.01 33.37 -46.32
N SER A 296 67.10 32.32 -45.50
CA SER A 296 66.15 31.20 -45.47
C SER A 296 65.58 30.97 -44.06
N PHE A 297 64.64 30.05 -43.94
CA PHE A 297 64.21 29.49 -42.66
C PHE A 297 64.07 27.97 -42.75
N ILE A 298 64.11 27.29 -41.61
CA ILE A 298 63.87 25.86 -41.48
C ILE A 298 63.01 25.58 -40.25
N THR A 299 62.12 24.61 -40.37
CA THR A 299 61.28 24.11 -39.28
C THR A 299 61.67 22.67 -38.95
N ILE A 300 61.94 22.40 -37.68
CA ILE A 300 62.26 21.10 -37.11
C ILE A 300 60.97 20.54 -36.50
N THR A 301 60.51 19.41 -37.02
CA THR A 301 59.18 18.82 -36.77
C THR A 301 59.25 17.33 -36.40
N ASP A 302 60.44 16.82 -36.09
CA ASP A 302 60.74 15.38 -36.09
C ASP A 302 61.60 14.99 -34.89
N THR A 303 61.44 13.76 -34.39
CA THR A 303 61.93 13.31 -33.08
C THR A 303 63.38 12.79 -33.09
N ASN A 304 64.12 13.00 -34.17
CA ASN A 304 65.53 12.62 -34.30
C ASN A 304 66.49 13.60 -33.60
N LEU A 305 66.18 13.91 -32.33
CA LEU A 305 66.92 14.77 -31.41
C LEU A 305 67.37 13.95 -30.21
N THR A 306 68.60 14.13 -29.74
CA THR A 306 68.99 13.66 -28.40
C THR A 306 69.60 14.80 -27.59
N PHE A 307 69.26 14.85 -26.31
CA PHE A 307 69.70 15.88 -25.37
C PHE A 307 70.86 15.34 -24.56
N THR A 308 71.97 16.08 -24.44
CA THR A 308 73.15 15.61 -23.68
C THR A 308 73.75 16.68 -22.75
N ILE A 309 74.04 16.27 -21.51
CA ILE A 309 74.79 17.05 -20.51
C ILE A 309 76.18 16.42 -20.40
N GLY A 310 77.24 17.21 -20.64
CA GLY A 310 78.63 16.74 -20.55
C GLY A 310 79.06 15.67 -21.57
N GLY A 311 78.14 15.19 -22.41
CA GLY A 311 78.34 14.08 -23.35
C GLY A 311 77.54 12.81 -23.02
N GLU A 312 76.82 12.79 -21.90
CA GLU A 312 75.89 11.72 -21.50
C GLU A 312 74.44 12.16 -21.75
N GLU A 313 73.54 11.20 -22.00
CA GLU A 313 72.12 11.43 -22.34
C GLU A 313 71.33 11.94 -21.13
N VAL A 314 70.34 12.80 -21.34
CA VAL A 314 69.58 13.42 -20.24
C VAL A 314 68.50 12.46 -19.71
N THR A 315 68.55 12.20 -18.40
CA THR A 315 67.53 11.45 -17.65
C THR A 315 66.93 12.37 -16.59
N ILE A 316 65.65 12.71 -16.72
CA ILE A 316 64.92 13.64 -15.85
C ILE A 316 64.02 12.85 -14.89
N ASP A 317 64.28 12.92 -13.58
CA ASP A 317 63.48 12.24 -12.54
C ASP A 317 63.84 12.79 -11.13
N CYS A 318 63.33 12.18 -10.06
CA CYS A 318 63.75 12.53 -8.70
C CYS A 318 65.17 12.05 -8.35
N MET A 319 66.02 12.98 -7.90
CA MET A 319 67.43 12.73 -7.53
C MET A 319 67.70 12.62 -6.01
N ASP A 320 66.70 12.79 -5.13
CA ASP A 320 66.91 12.68 -3.67
C ASP A 320 66.70 11.24 -3.18
N SER A 321 67.74 10.63 -2.61
CA SER A 321 67.71 9.29 -2.01
C SER A 321 66.75 9.09 -0.82
N LEU A 322 66.12 10.17 -0.33
CA LEU A 322 65.07 10.13 0.70
C LEU A 322 63.64 10.13 0.13
N ALA A 323 63.50 10.25 -1.20
CA ALA A 323 62.21 10.22 -1.89
C ALA A 323 61.82 8.80 -2.32
N CYS A 324 60.51 8.55 -2.38
CA CYS A 324 59.92 7.26 -2.72
C CYS A 324 60.01 6.92 -4.22
N ASN A 325 60.12 7.93 -5.08
CA ASN A 325 60.40 7.80 -6.51
C ASN A 325 61.86 8.11 -6.87
N TYR A 326 62.81 7.93 -5.94
CA TYR A 326 64.23 8.13 -6.21
C TYR A 326 64.73 7.26 -7.37
N ASN A 327 65.27 7.90 -8.41
CA ASN A 327 65.88 7.24 -9.55
C ASN A 327 67.41 7.43 -9.54
N PRO A 328 68.21 6.35 -9.38
CA PRO A 328 69.66 6.45 -9.30
C PRO A 328 70.35 6.76 -10.64
N ASP A 329 69.65 6.65 -11.77
CA ASP A 329 70.15 6.94 -13.11
C ASP A 329 69.76 8.35 -13.61
N ALA A 330 69.06 9.14 -12.78
CA ALA A 330 68.67 10.52 -13.06
C ALA A 330 69.87 11.49 -12.95
N ASN A 331 70.06 12.33 -13.97
CA ASN A 331 71.12 13.35 -14.00
C ASN A 331 70.59 14.79 -14.06
N MET A 332 69.27 14.96 -14.18
CA MET A 332 68.56 16.21 -13.93
C MET A 332 67.26 15.90 -13.18
N THR A 333 66.66 16.90 -12.50
CA THR A 333 65.37 16.74 -11.84
C THR A 333 64.38 17.82 -12.27
N ASP A 334 63.13 17.40 -12.40
CA ASP A 334 61.92 18.22 -12.66
C ASP A 334 61.28 18.74 -11.35
N GLY A 335 61.68 18.18 -10.20
CA GLY A 335 61.06 18.46 -8.89
C GLY A 335 59.95 17.49 -8.48
N SER A 336 59.77 16.36 -9.18
CA SER A 336 58.75 15.33 -8.90
C SER A 336 58.98 14.50 -7.62
N CYS A 337 59.97 14.82 -6.79
CA CYS A 337 60.32 14.03 -5.60
C CYS A 337 59.16 13.93 -4.58
N LEU A 338 58.63 12.72 -4.43
CA LEU A 338 57.62 12.33 -3.44
C LEU A 338 58.31 11.84 -2.17
N TYR A 339 57.91 12.36 -1.00
CA TYR A 339 58.44 11.93 0.30
C TYR A 339 57.35 11.21 1.09
N PRO A 340 57.70 10.25 1.98
CA PRO A 340 56.71 9.57 2.81
C PRO A 340 56.16 10.54 3.87
N GLU A 341 54.92 10.28 4.32
CA GLU A 341 54.29 11.09 5.35
C GLU A 341 54.96 10.91 6.73
N GLN A 342 54.79 11.89 7.62
CA GLN A 342 55.46 11.88 8.92
C GLN A 342 54.97 10.71 9.78
N GLY A 343 55.84 9.73 10.00
CA GLY A 343 55.54 8.51 10.76
C GLY A 343 55.43 7.27 9.89
N TYR A 344 55.46 7.40 8.55
CA TYR A 344 55.32 6.30 7.59
C TYR A 344 56.61 6.10 6.77
N ASN A 345 56.72 4.95 6.09
CA ASN A 345 57.73 4.69 5.07
C ASN A 345 57.14 4.83 3.65
N CYS A 346 57.98 4.65 2.63
CA CYS A 346 57.57 4.77 1.22
C CYS A 346 56.63 3.66 0.71
N ASP A 347 56.43 2.59 1.48
CA ASP A 347 55.45 1.54 1.19
C ASP A 347 54.10 1.81 1.89
N GLY A 348 53.98 2.90 2.66
CA GLY A 348 52.82 3.21 3.49
C GLY A 348 52.80 2.54 4.87
N ASN A 349 53.83 1.78 5.25
CA ASN A 349 53.92 1.14 6.56
C ASN A 349 54.33 2.15 7.65
N ILE A 350 53.76 2.02 8.84
CA ILE A 350 54.02 2.82 10.03
C ILE A 350 55.43 2.53 10.56
N THR A 351 56.12 3.58 11.00
CA THR A 351 57.49 3.53 11.56
C THR A 351 57.59 4.15 12.97
N ALA A 352 56.52 4.81 13.42
CA ALA A 352 56.40 5.35 14.78
C ALA A 352 56.52 4.25 15.84
N GLN A 353 56.89 4.64 17.06
CA GLN A 353 57.04 3.75 18.21
C GLN A 353 55.93 3.99 19.24
N ILE A 354 55.62 2.97 20.05
CA ILE A 354 54.64 3.07 21.13
C ILE A 354 55.01 4.25 22.06
N GLY A 355 54.09 5.21 22.20
CA GLY A 355 54.27 6.47 22.92
C GLY A 355 54.61 7.69 22.07
N ASP A 356 54.87 7.54 20.77
CA ASP A 356 54.98 8.67 19.84
C ASP A 356 53.60 9.32 19.60
N ILE A 357 53.61 10.59 19.15
CA ILE A 357 52.40 11.34 18.81
C ILE A 357 52.19 11.29 17.29
N MET A 358 51.07 10.72 16.86
CA MET A 358 50.60 10.68 15.48
C MET A 358 49.07 10.63 15.46
N GLU A 359 48.42 10.89 14.32
CA GLU A 359 46.97 10.66 14.16
C GLU A 359 46.04 11.32 15.20
N GLY A 360 46.50 12.43 15.79
CA GLY A 360 45.79 13.18 16.84
C GLY A 360 45.99 12.68 18.28
N GLY A 361 46.74 11.59 18.50
CA GLY A 361 46.88 10.95 19.80
C GLY A 361 48.25 10.33 20.08
N TYR A 362 48.35 9.61 21.20
CA TYR A 362 49.50 8.76 21.55
C TYR A 362 49.30 7.35 20.99
N LEU A 363 50.28 6.86 20.22
CA LEU A 363 50.28 5.48 19.73
C LEU A 363 50.41 4.50 20.90
N PHE A 364 49.37 3.71 21.16
CA PHE A 364 49.34 2.74 22.26
C PHE A 364 49.34 1.29 21.78
N TYR A 365 48.98 1.03 20.53
CA TYR A 365 49.08 -0.27 19.87
C TYR A 365 49.51 -0.10 18.40
N LEU A 366 50.34 -1.02 17.93
CA LEU A 366 50.78 -1.16 16.55
C LEU A 366 50.80 -2.66 16.20
N ASP A 367 50.32 -3.04 15.02
CA ASP A 367 50.22 -4.44 14.62
C ASP A 367 51.57 -5.04 14.16
N GLU A 368 51.65 -6.37 14.04
CA GLU A 368 52.90 -7.07 13.65
C GLU A 368 53.38 -6.74 12.22
N THR A 369 52.49 -6.30 11.32
CA THR A 369 52.83 -5.86 9.96
C THR A 369 53.16 -4.36 9.89
N SER A 370 52.80 -3.60 10.93
CA SER A 370 52.90 -2.13 10.99
C SER A 370 52.11 -1.44 9.87
N GLN A 371 50.93 -1.95 9.54
CA GLN A 371 49.99 -1.35 8.59
C GLN A 371 48.78 -0.70 9.26
N TYR A 372 48.50 -1.01 10.53
CA TYR A 372 47.47 -0.32 11.32
C TYR A 372 47.87 -0.18 12.80
N GLY A 373 47.18 0.71 13.50
CA GLY A 373 47.35 0.89 14.94
C GLY A 373 46.16 1.58 15.60
N PHE A 374 46.28 1.79 16.91
CA PHE A 374 45.33 2.57 17.69
C PHE A 374 46.05 3.70 18.43
N VAL A 375 45.47 4.90 18.39
CA VAL A 375 45.92 6.05 19.18
C VAL A 375 44.88 6.43 20.23
N ALA A 376 45.35 6.84 21.41
CA ALA A 376 44.51 7.42 22.45
C ALA A 376 44.64 8.95 22.43
N ALA A 377 43.55 9.69 22.64
CA ALA A 377 43.60 11.15 22.69
C ALA A 377 44.65 11.64 23.70
N MET A 378 45.25 12.82 23.48
CA MET A 378 46.35 13.29 24.34
C MET A 378 45.91 13.63 25.78
N GLU A 379 44.64 13.98 25.98
CA GLU A 379 44.04 14.31 27.29
C GLU A 379 42.74 13.51 27.51
N ASP A 380 42.25 13.46 28.77
CA ASP A 380 40.94 12.85 29.08
C ASP A 380 39.80 13.74 28.59
N LEU A 381 38.61 13.18 28.39
CA LEU A 381 37.41 14.01 28.19
C LEU A 381 37.12 14.86 29.44
N ASP A 382 36.54 16.04 29.22
CA ASP A 382 36.46 17.13 30.20
C ASP A 382 35.42 16.86 31.32
N GLY A 383 35.78 15.97 32.26
CA GLY A 383 34.98 15.66 33.44
C GLY A 383 34.93 14.17 33.79
N THR A 384 33.73 13.70 34.14
CA THR A 384 33.41 12.31 34.46
C THR A 384 31.98 12.02 34.03
N TYR A 385 31.75 10.81 33.51
CA TYR A 385 30.55 10.42 32.79
C TYR A 385 29.94 9.16 33.42
N LYS A 386 28.60 9.09 33.43
CA LYS A 386 27.86 7.84 33.59
C LYS A 386 28.06 7.00 32.33
N TRP A 387 28.08 5.67 32.45
CA TRP A 387 28.34 4.80 31.31
C TRP A 387 27.25 4.91 30.24
N GLY A 388 25.97 4.77 30.63
CA GLY A 388 24.84 4.74 29.69
C GLY A 388 23.64 3.99 30.25
N CYS A 389 23.09 3.06 29.46
CA CYS A 389 21.84 2.32 29.65
C CYS A 389 21.74 1.55 30.99
N ASN A 390 21.29 2.20 32.07
CA ASN A 390 21.13 1.56 33.38
C ASN A 390 19.75 0.87 33.53
N ALA A 391 19.78 -0.37 34.03
CA ALA A 391 18.65 -1.31 34.12
C ALA A 391 18.15 -1.85 32.76
N GLU A 392 18.98 -1.71 31.72
CA GLU A 392 18.72 -2.11 30.34
C GLU A 392 20.01 -2.72 29.75
N TYR A 393 19.89 -3.80 28.99
CA TYR A 393 21.02 -4.49 28.35
C TYR A 393 21.20 -3.96 26.93
N VAL A 394 22.42 -3.57 26.56
CA VAL A 394 22.74 -3.15 25.19
C VAL A 394 23.23 -4.35 24.42
N ASP A 395 22.47 -4.76 23.41
CA ASP A 395 22.83 -5.90 22.57
C ASP A 395 24.07 -5.60 21.70
N GLY A 396 24.97 -6.56 21.57
CA GLY A 396 26.26 -6.41 20.87
C GLY A 396 27.35 -5.58 21.57
N ALA A 397 27.06 -4.91 22.70
CA ALA A 397 28.00 -4.01 23.38
C ALA A 397 28.87 -4.68 24.49
N ASP A 398 28.80 -6.00 24.65
CA ASP A 398 29.60 -6.76 25.63
C ASP A 398 31.00 -7.16 25.12
N GLY A 399 31.32 -6.86 23.86
CA GLY A 399 32.60 -7.16 23.23
C GLY A 399 33.80 -6.64 24.04
N THR A 400 34.71 -7.53 24.44
CA THR A 400 35.87 -7.18 25.27
C THR A 400 37.17 -7.02 24.51
N ASP A 401 37.28 -7.54 23.29
CA ASP A 401 38.55 -7.67 22.56
C ASP A 401 39.02 -6.41 21.84
N LEU A 402 40.27 -6.44 21.36
CA LEU A 402 40.89 -5.36 20.59
C LEU A 402 40.08 -5.10 19.30
N GLY A 403 39.81 -3.84 18.95
CA GLY A 403 38.99 -3.48 17.78
C GLY A 403 37.46 -3.57 17.99
N THR A 404 36.97 -4.05 19.14
CA THR A 404 35.52 -4.12 19.42
C THR A 404 34.93 -2.82 19.98
N GLY A 405 35.75 -1.90 20.53
CA GLY A 405 35.27 -0.69 21.20
C GLY A 405 34.45 0.24 20.30
N PHE A 406 34.76 0.27 18.99
CA PHE A 406 34.02 1.08 18.02
C PHE A 406 32.57 0.60 17.90
N LYS A 407 32.35 -0.70 17.64
CA LYS A 407 31.02 -1.32 17.63
C LYS A 407 30.29 -1.10 18.95
N ASN A 408 30.92 -1.45 20.08
CA ASN A 408 30.30 -1.27 21.39
C ASN A 408 29.82 0.18 21.62
N THR A 409 30.64 1.17 21.25
CA THR A 409 30.30 2.60 21.35
C THR A 409 29.08 2.93 20.47
N MET A 410 29.08 2.43 19.23
CA MET A 410 27.99 2.63 18.26
C MET A 410 26.67 2.01 18.76
N ASP A 411 26.70 0.79 19.31
CA ASP A 411 25.51 0.11 19.83
C ASP A 411 24.91 0.87 21.03
N ILE A 412 25.74 1.35 21.98
CA ILE A 412 25.29 2.14 23.14
C ILE A 412 24.68 3.49 22.71
N VAL A 413 25.22 4.12 21.66
CA VAL A 413 24.69 5.36 21.09
C VAL A 413 23.37 5.09 20.36
N ASN A 414 23.29 4.01 19.57
CA ASN A 414 22.09 3.63 18.81
C ASN A 414 20.92 3.18 19.71
N GLN A 415 21.20 2.61 20.89
CA GLN A 415 20.16 2.35 21.91
C GLN A 415 19.48 3.64 22.41
N GLY A 416 20.07 4.82 22.18
CA GLY A 416 19.46 6.11 22.48
C GLY A 416 19.40 6.44 23.97
N CYS A 417 20.28 5.86 24.78
CA CYS A 417 20.32 6.00 26.24
C CYS A 417 20.86 7.37 26.71
N THR A 418 20.14 8.44 26.39
CA THR A 418 20.50 9.82 26.73
C THR A 418 20.78 9.98 28.22
N GLY A 419 21.93 10.58 28.57
CA GLY A 419 22.23 10.88 29.96
C GLY A 419 21.28 11.92 30.59
N GLU A 420 21.16 11.85 31.92
CA GLU A 420 20.17 12.61 32.69
C GLU A 420 20.27 14.13 32.47
N ASN A 421 19.15 14.76 32.09
CA ASN A 421 19.01 16.22 31.87
C ASN A 421 19.83 16.79 30.70
N GLY A 422 20.21 15.96 29.71
CA GLY A 422 20.99 16.42 28.55
C GLY A 422 22.49 16.54 28.82
N VAL A 423 22.99 15.83 29.82
CA VAL A 423 24.41 15.49 29.96
C VAL A 423 24.66 14.23 29.13
N LEU A 424 25.73 14.19 28.33
CA LEU A 424 26.08 13.01 27.54
C LEU A 424 26.52 11.85 28.44
N ASN A 425 26.21 10.61 28.05
CA ASN A 425 26.79 9.39 28.61
C ASN A 425 28.24 9.17 28.08
N ALA A 426 28.94 8.14 28.57
CA ALA A 426 30.34 7.90 28.25
C ALA A 426 30.59 7.57 26.76
N ALA A 427 29.67 6.86 26.11
CA ALA A 427 29.74 6.53 24.68
C ALA A 427 29.31 7.72 23.80
N GLU A 428 28.22 8.42 24.16
CA GLU A 428 27.78 9.66 23.49
C GLU A 428 28.89 10.72 23.52
N ALA A 429 29.55 10.91 24.67
CA ALA A 429 30.65 11.86 24.84
C ALA A 429 31.92 11.46 24.09
N ALA A 430 32.13 10.17 23.83
CA ALA A 430 33.22 9.69 23.00
C ALA A 430 32.94 9.89 21.50
N TYR A 431 31.77 9.43 21.05
CA TYR A 431 31.33 9.47 19.66
C TYR A 431 31.12 10.89 19.11
N THR A 432 30.76 11.86 19.96
CA THR A 432 30.60 13.27 19.56
C THR A 432 31.86 14.12 19.76
N TYR A 433 33.01 13.49 20.04
CA TYR A 433 34.26 14.21 20.29
C TYR A 433 35.04 14.49 19.01
N GLU A 434 35.42 15.75 18.80
CA GLU A 434 36.27 16.17 17.68
C GLU A 434 37.58 16.80 18.19
N ILE A 435 38.73 16.23 17.82
CA ILE A 435 40.04 16.84 18.07
C ILE A 435 41.03 16.53 16.94
N GLY A 436 41.97 17.45 16.70
CA GLY A 436 43.03 17.29 15.68
C GLY A 436 42.57 17.39 14.23
N GLY A 437 41.26 17.42 13.97
CA GLY A 437 40.65 17.24 12.65
C GLY A 437 39.98 15.87 12.45
N TYR A 438 39.88 15.07 13.50
CA TYR A 438 39.33 13.72 13.53
C TYR A 438 38.08 13.66 14.39
N ASN A 439 37.06 12.91 13.94
CA ASN A 439 35.74 12.75 14.54
C ASN A 439 35.27 11.27 14.60
N ASP A 440 36.21 10.35 14.40
CA ASP A 440 36.10 8.88 14.46
C ASP A 440 36.55 8.33 15.83
N TRP A 441 36.40 9.13 16.88
CA TRP A 441 36.77 8.78 18.25
C TRP A 441 35.71 7.92 18.93
N TYR A 442 36.14 6.91 19.68
CA TYR A 442 35.25 5.96 20.37
C TYR A 442 35.73 5.61 21.78
N LEU A 443 34.84 5.01 22.57
CA LEU A 443 35.11 4.54 23.93
C LEU A 443 35.80 3.16 23.82
N PRO A 444 37.03 2.96 24.32
CA PRO A 444 37.76 1.70 24.16
C PRO A 444 37.07 0.51 24.83
N SER A 445 37.17 -0.68 24.24
CA SER A 445 36.81 -1.96 24.88
C SER A 445 37.67 -2.24 26.12
N GLN A 446 37.32 -3.29 26.87
CA GLN A 446 38.11 -3.75 28.00
C GLN A 446 39.59 -3.97 27.62
N ASN A 447 39.86 -4.72 26.56
CA ASN A 447 41.23 -5.09 26.18
C ASN A 447 41.97 -3.92 25.52
N GLU A 448 41.28 -3.03 24.78
CA GLU A 448 41.86 -1.77 24.29
C GLU A 448 42.29 -0.87 25.47
N LEU A 449 41.40 -0.65 26.44
CA LEU A 449 41.69 0.18 27.62
C LEU A 449 42.77 -0.45 28.53
N PHE A 450 42.85 -1.78 28.55
CA PHE A 450 43.91 -2.50 29.27
C PHE A 450 45.27 -2.34 28.58
N GLU A 451 45.30 -2.36 27.26
CA GLU A 451 46.53 -2.15 26.50
C GLU A 451 47.03 -0.71 26.63
N ILE A 452 46.14 0.30 26.62
CA ILE A 452 46.47 1.69 26.98
C ILE A 452 47.18 1.75 28.35
N TYR A 453 46.71 1.01 29.35
CA TYR A 453 47.36 0.95 30.67
C TYR A 453 48.75 0.28 30.62
N ASN A 454 48.90 -0.80 29.83
CA ASN A 454 50.12 -1.59 29.70
C ASN A 454 51.21 -0.93 28.84
N THR A 455 50.88 0.07 28.02
CA THR A 455 51.83 0.69 27.09
C THR A 455 52.14 2.15 27.42
N ILE A 456 51.12 3.02 27.46
CA ILE A 456 51.27 4.47 27.67
C ILE A 456 50.79 4.96 29.05
N GLY A 457 50.13 4.08 29.81
CA GLY A 457 49.63 4.31 31.15
C GLY A 457 50.56 3.81 32.27
N GLY A 458 49.99 3.56 33.45
CA GLY A 458 50.74 3.24 34.68
C GLY A 458 51.53 1.93 34.65
N GLY A 459 51.17 0.98 33.79
CA GLY A 459 51.90 -0.27 33.56
C GLY A 459 53.00 -0.17 32.49
N GLY A 460 53.03 0.93 31.74
CA GLY A 460 53.88 1.14 30.57
C GLY A 460 55.39 0.96 30.80
N PRO A 461 56.15 0.44 29.81
CA PRO A 461 57.61 0.36 29.89
C PRO A 461 58.28 1.74 29.97
N VAL A 462 57.60 2.80 29.51
CA VAL A 462 57.96 4.21 29.62
C VAL A 462 57.28 4.92 30.80
N GLY A 463 56.41 4.21 31.53
CA GLY A 463 55.53 4.76 32.56
C GLY A 463 54.35 5.54 31.99
N ASN A 464 53.63 6.22 32.89
CA ASN A 464 52.40 6.97 32.59
C ASN A 464 52.69 8.26 31.78
N ILE A 465 52.94 8.11 30.48
CA ILE A 465 53.19 9.23 29.56
C ILE A 465 51.88 9.86 29.05
N GLY A 466 50.79 9.11 28.95
CA GLY A 466 49.47 9.61 28.54
C GLY A 466 48.73 10.44 29.61
N GLY A 467 49.37 10.71 30.76
CA GLY A 467 48.85 11.62 31.78
C GLY A 467 47.70 11.09 32.64
N PHE A 468 47.40 9.79 32.58
CA PHE A 468 46.25 9.17 33.26
C PHE A 468 46.23 9.39 34.78
N TYR A 469 45.04 9.54 35.35
CA TYR A 469 44.88 9.77 36.79
C TYR A 469 45.11 8.48 37.59
N SER A 470 46.11 8.51 38.47
CA SER A 470 46.56 7.36 39.29
C SER A 470 46.40 7.54 40.80
N ASN A 471 45.80 8.65 41.26
CA ASN A 471 45.56 8.93 42.69
C ASN A 471 44.07 9.17 42.98
N ASP A 472 43.52 10.29 42.48
CA ASP A 472 42.15 10.72 42.76
C ASP A 472 41.17 10.22 41.68
N LEU A 473 40.29 9.29 42.08
CA LEU A 473 39.37 8.56 41.19
C LEU A 473 40.10 7.93 39.97
N PRO A 474 41.01 6.95 40.13
CA PRO A 474 41.80 6.39 39.03
C PRO A 474 41.00 5.43 38.12
N TYR A 475 39.69 5.65 37.96
CA TYR A 475 38.74 4.78 37.30
C TYR A 475 38.42 5.31 35.90
N TYR A 476 38.49 4.42 34.91
CA TYR A 476 38.17 4.68 33.52
C TYR A 476 37.12 3.67 33.04
N TRP A 477 36.09 4.14 32.34
CA TRP A 477 35.11 3.29 31.67
C TRP A 477 35.70 2.68 30.39
N SER A 478 35.42 1.40 30.17
CA SER A 478 35.44 0.81 28.82
C SER A 478 34.03 0.71 28.25
N SER A 479 33.91 0.56 26.94
CA SER A 479 32.65 0.35 26.23
C SER A 479 32.02 -1.02 26.49
N SER A 480 32.79 -2.00 26.97
CA SER A 480 32.30 -3.36 27.18
C SER A 480 31.29 -3.40 28.33
N GLU A 481 30.07 -3.85 28.04
CA GLU A 481 29.03 -4.16 29.02
C GLU A 481 29.37 -5.45 29.82
N ASP A 482 28.75 -5.60 30.99
CA ASP A 482 28.85 -6.80 31.85
C ASP A 482 27.44 -7.36 32.20
N ASN A 483 26.44 -6.49 32.33
CA ASN A 483 25.00 -6.80 32.24
C ASN A 483 24.20 -5.48 32.30
N SER A 484 22.86 -5.57 32.32
CA SER A 484 21.97 -4.42 32.35
C SER A 484 22.18 -3.39 33.48
N TYR A 485 22.93 -3.70 34.53
CA TYR A 485 23.26 -2.77 35.62
C TYR A 485 24.74 -2.36 35.70
N THR A 486 25.66 -3.14 35.12
CA THR A 486 27.11 -2.96 35.29
C THR A 486 27.87 -3.03 33.97
N ALA A 487 28.99 -2.31 33.91
CA ALA A 487 29.91 -2.31 32.78
C ALA A 487 31.36 -2.37 33.28
N TRP A 488 32.30 -2.64 32.38
CA TRP A 488 33.71 -2.84 32.73
C TRP A 488 34.48 -1.53 32.95
N ILE A 489 35.39 -1.56 33.91
CA ILE A 489 36.27 -0.46 34.33
C ILE A 489 37.72 -0.94 34.48
N ILE A 490 38.65 0.00 34.29
CA ILE A 490 40.08 -0.22 34.55
C ILE A 490 40.62 0.84 35.49
N ARG A 491 41.45 0.40 36.46
CA ARG A 491 42.03 1.24 37.49
C ARG A 491 43.49 1.60 37.15
N PHE A 492 43.70 2.82 36.66
CA PHE A 492 45.00 3.29 36.17
C PHE A 492 46.08 3.52 37.25
N ASN A 493 45.78 3.22 38.51
CA ASN A 493 46.75 3.20 39.60
C ASN A 493 47.42 1.83 39.84
N ASN A 494 46.88 0.75 39.29
CA ASN A 494 47.40 -0.61 39.50
C ASN A 494 47.10 -1.62 38.35
N GLY A 495 46.31 -1.24 37.34
CA GLY A 495 45.92 -2.10 36.23
C GLY A 495 44.82 -3.10 36.53
N SER A 496 44.13 -3.02 37.67
CA SER A 496 43.05 -3.98 37.96
C SER A 496 41.79 -3.66 37.16
N THR A 497 41.39 -4.60 36.31
CA THR A 497 40.06 -4.69 35.69
C THR A 497 38.99 -5.04 36.74
N GLY A 498 37.73 -4.74 36.41
CA GLY A 498 36.55 -5.12 37.19
C GLY A 498 35.29 -4.50 36.61
N ASN A 499 34.13 -4.75 37.21
CA ASN A 499 32.85 -4.13 36.84
C ASN A 499 32.37 -3.15 37.93
N ASP A 500 31.59 -2.14 37.55
CA ASP A 500 30.90 -1.22 38.45
C ASP A 500 29.56 -0.75 37.83
N GLY A 501 28.70 -0.10 38.61
CA GLY A 501 27.35 0.27 38.20
C GLY A 501 27.35 1.36 37.12
N LYS A 502 26.56 1.20 36.05
CA LYS A 502 26.49 2.13 34.91
C LYS A 502 26.16 3.59 35.29
N VAL A 503 25.59 3.81 36.47
CA VAL A 503 25.26 5.12 37.06
C VAL A 503 26.44 5.83 37.76
N SER A 504 27.61 5.21 37.86
CA SER A 504 28.81 5.79 38.47
C SER A 504 29.54 6.77 37.52
N ASP A 505 29.98 7.92 38.04
CA ASP A 505 30.69 8.93 37.25
C ASP A 505 32.21 8.63 37.19
N TYR A 506 32.71 8.13 36.05
CA TYR A 506 34.14 7.83 35.84
C TYR A 506 34.70 8.50 34.58
N ARG A 507 36.03 8.47 34.40
CA ARG A 507 36.68 9.14 33.27
C ARG A 507 36.53 8.34 31.97
N VAL A 508 36.60 9.09 30.87
CA VAL A 508 36.70 8.56 29.51
C VAL A 508 38.01 9.05 28.91
N ARG A 509 38.79 8.12 28.37
CA ARG A 509 39.84 8.42 27.39
C ARG A 509 39.39 7.79 26.10
N VAL A 510 39.16 8.61 25.08
CA VAL A 510 38.77 8.12 23.76
C VAL A 510 39.99 7.59 23.00
N ILE A 511 39.72 6.67 22.07
CA ILE A 511 40.69 6.15 21.11
C ILE A 511 40.15 6.24 19.68
N ARG A 512 41.02 6.12 18.69
CA ARG A 512 40.65 5.89 17.30
C ARG A 512 41.61 4.88 16.64
N ALA A 513 41.08 4.15 15.68
CA ALA A 513 41.84 3.24 14.81
C ALA A 513 42.39 4.01 13.60
N PHE A 514 43.52 3.58 13.04
CA PHE A 514 44.07 4.20 11.84
C PHE A 514 44.94 3.22 11.02
N GLY A 515 45.17 3.55 9.76
CA GLY A 515 45.96 2.74 8.82
C GLY A 515 45.07 1.89 7.90
N ASN A 516 45.59 0.74 7.46
CA ASN A 516 44.89 -0.18 6.55
C ASN A 516 43.87 -1.04 7.32
N LEU A 517 42.75 -0.44 7.71
CA LEU A 517 41.70 -1.09 8.51
C LEU A 517 40.86 -2.07 7.67
N ILE A 518 41.00 -3.37 7.95
CA ILE A 518 40.07 -4.39 7.46
C ILE A 518 38.89 -4.44 8.43
N ILE A 519 37.71 -4.05 7.94
CA ILE A 519 36.48 -3.92 8.71
C ILE A 519 35.55 -5.10 8.37
N GLY A 520 34.81 -5.60 9.37
CA GLY A 520 33.79 -6.65 9.18
C GLY A 520 33.44 -7.36 10.48
N CYS A 521 32.63 -8.41 10.40
CA CYS A 521 32.29 -9.20 11.57
C CYS A 521 33.51 -9.93 12.17
N MET A 522 33.80 -9.65 13.45
CA MET A 522 34.90 -10.28 14.20
C MET A 522 34.46 -11.49 15.05
N ASP A 523 33.16 -11.80 15.15
CA ASP A 523 32.68 -12.93 15.93
C ASP A 523 32.74 -14.26 15.15
N SER A 524 33.52 -15.20 15.67
CA SER A 524 33.73 -16.55 15.14
C SER A 524 32.49 -17.46 15.07
N ILE A 525 31.36 -17.09 15.69
CA ILE A 525 30.09 -17.83 15.56
C ILE A 525 29.10 -17.19 14.55
N ALA A 526 29.46 -16.06 13.93
CA ALA A 526 28.65 -15.43 12.90
C ALA A 526 28.89 -16.04 11.50
N CYS A 527 27.86 -16.02 10.66
CA CYS A 527 27.87 -16.59 9.31
C CYS A 527 28.75 -15.81 8.33
N ASN A 528 28.90 -14.50 8.53
CA ASN A 528 29.77 -13.63 7.75
C ASN A 528 31.05 -13.25 8.51
N TYR A 529 31.49 -14.10 9.45
CA TYR A 529 32.76 -13.95 10.16
C TYR A 529 33.95 -13.76 9.21
N ASN A 530 34.66 -12.66 9.38
CA ASN A 530 35.86 -12.34 8.64
C ASN A 530 37.10 -12.50 9.54
N SER A 531 37.86 -13.57 9.34
CA SER A 531 39.11 -13.81 10.10
C SER A 531 40.24 -12.81 9.81
N GLU A 532 40.08 -11.94 8.82
CA GLU A 532 41.00 -10.83 8.54
C GLU A 532 40.50 -9.49 9.12
N ALA A 533 39.28 -9.42 9.69
CA ALA A 533 38.75 -8.20 10.29
C ALA A 533 39.46 -7.85 11.60
N ILE A 534 39.81 -6.58 11.74
CA ILE A 534 40.55 -5.98 12.86
C ILE A 534 39.79 -4.85 13.56
N MET A 535 38.62 -4.49 13.03
CA MET A 535 37.65 -3.60 13.68
C MET A 535 36.23 -4.03 13.29
N ALA A 536 35.34 -4.11 14.28
CA ALA A 536 33.95 -4.51 14.07
C ALA A 536 33.08 -3.33 13.60
N ASP A 537 32.34 -3.52 12.52
CA ASP A 537 31.30 -2.61 12.01
C ASP A 537 29.90 -2.91 12.57
N GLY A 538 29.66 -4.13 13.05
CA GLY A 538 28.32 -4.60 13.40
C GLY A 538 27.59 -5.33 12.26
N SER A 539 28.29 -5.70 11.20
CA SER A 539 27.74 -6.52 10.11
C SER A 539 27.38 -7.97 10.49
N CYS A 540 27.73 -8.43 11.70
CA CYS A 540 27.60 -9.84 12.12
C CYS A 540 26.18 -10.41 11.92
N GLU A 541 26.06 -11.29 10.93
CA GLU A 541 24.85 -12.08 10.66
C GLU A 541 24.96 -13.43 11.39
N TYR A 542 23.95 -13.80 12.16
CA TYR A 542 23.88 -15.07 12.90
C TYR A 542 22.80 -15.97 12.28
N PRO A 543 22.92 -17.31 12.38
CA PRO A 543 21.89 -18.19 11.87
C PRO A 543 20.63 -18.11 12.75
N ASP A 544 19.47 -18.33 12.16
CA ASP A 544 18.22 -18.46 12.92
C ASP A 544 18.32 -19.60 13.93
N SER A 545 17.66 -19.44 15.08
CA SER A 545 17.67 -20.46 16.15
C SER A 545 17.28 -21.83 15.59
N GLY A 546 18.11 -22.85 15.84
CA GLY A 546 17.91 -24.22 15.34
C GLY A 546 18.54 -24.52 13.97
N TYR A 547 18.96 -23.50 13.22
CA TYR A 547 19.56 -23.64 11.89
C TYR A 547 21.08 -23.33 11.89
N ASP A 548 21.74 -23.64 10.78
CA ASP A 548 23.11 -23.23 10.46
C ASP A 548 23.15 -22.07 9.45
N CYS A 549 24.37 -21.63 9.12
CA CYS A 549 24.63 -20.47 8.28
C CYS A 549 24.33 -20.66 6.78
N ASP A 550 24.12 -21.89 6.31
CA ASP A 550 23.59 -22.15 4.97
C ASP A 550 22.04 -22.22 4.98
N GLY A 551 21.41 -21.99 6.14
CA GLY A 551 19.96 -22.16 6.36
C GLY A 551 19.55 -23.62 6.53
N SER A 552 20.49 -24.54 6.78
CA SER A 552 20.19 -25.96 6.99
C SER A 552 19.85 -26.20 8.46
N CYS A 553 18.89 -27.08 8.74
CA CYS A 553 18.56 -27.39 10.14
C CYS A 553 19.67 -28.19 10.86
N LEU A 554 19.90 -27.89 12.15
CA LEU A 554 20.85 -28.61 13.02
C LEU A 554 20.33 -29.96 13.54
N ASN A 555 19.02 -30.13 13.69
CA ASN A 555 18.35 -31.38 14.07
C ASN A 555 17.09 -31.56 13.21
N ASP A 556 17.24 -32.32 12.14
CA ASP A 556 16.20 -32.68 11.17
C ASP A 556 16.27 -34.20 10.98
N LEU A 557 15.23 -34.91 11.44
CA LEU A 557 15.17 -36.36 11.51
C LEU A 557 14.62 -37.03 10.24
N ASP A 558 13.76 -36.34 9.49
CA ASP A 558 12.98 -36.88 8.37
C ASP A 558 13.51 -36.40 6.99
N LEU A 559 14.22 -35.27 6.97
CA LEU A 559 14.87 -34.59 5.86
C LEU A 559 13.95 -33.73 4.95
N ASP A 560 12.88 -33.14 5.49
CA ASP A 560 12.08 -32.10 4.81
C ASP A 560 12.72 -30.69 4.83
N GLY A 561 13.60 -30.42 5.80
CA GLY A 561 14.31 -29.14 5.97
C GLY A 561 13.82 -28.25 7.11
N ILE A 562 12.80 -28.67 7.88
CA ILE A 562 12.30 -28.02 9.09
C ILE A 562 12.87 -28.77 10.31
N CYS A 563 13.15 -28.06 11.41
CA CYS A 563 13.76 -28.68 12.59
C CYS A 563 12.79 -29.42 13.49
N ASP A 564 13.25 -30.54 14.09
CA ASP A 564 12.58 -31.35 15.13
C ASP A 564 11.94 -30.49 16.26
N GLU A 565 12.52 -29.33 16.58
CA GLU A 565 12.02 -28.43 17.65
C GLU A 565 10.98 -27.40 17.20
N PHE A 566 10.74 -27.28 15.89
CA PHE A 566 9.72 -26.43 15.26
C PHE A 566 8.64 -27.23 14.52
N GLU A 567 8.77 -28.57 14.45
CA GLU A 567 7.81 -29.44 13.80
C GLU A 567 6.39 -29.33 14.40
N ILE A 568 5.39 -29.20 13.54
CA ILE A 568 3.98 -29.15 13.92
C ILE A 568 3.31 -30.47 13.51
N LEU A 569 3.42 -31.47 14.39
CA LEU A 569 2.84 -32.81 14.22
C LEU A 569 1.33 -32.76 13.93
N GLY A 570 0.92 -33.28 12.77
CA GLY A 570 -0.49 -33.40 12.37
C GLY A 570 -0.66 -33.96 10.96
N CYS A 571 -1.90 -34.10 10.46
CA CYS A 571 -2.08 -34.73 9.16
C CYS A 571 -1.73 -33.79 8.00
N VAL A 572 -0.68 -34.15 7.25
CA VAL A 572 -0.23 -33.43 6.04
C VAL A 572 -0.93 -33.88 4.76
N ASP A 573 -1.74 -34.95 4.77
CA ASP A 573 -2.51 -35.37 3.59
C ASP A 573 -3.81 -34.55 3.44
N THR A 574 -3.87 -33.75 2.37
CA THR A 574 -5.03 -32.98 1.92
C THR A 574 -6.32 -33.79 1.72
N LEU A 575 -6.26 -35.12 1.68
CA LEU A 575 -7.41 -36.03 1.56
C LEU A 575 -8.00 -36.48 2.91
N ALA A 576 -7.37 -36.13 4.03
CA ALA A 576 -7.87 -36.42 5.37
C ALA A 576 -8.77 -35.31 5.91
N CYS A 577 -9.77 -35.68 6.70
CA CYS A 577 -10.69 -34.72 7.32
C CYS A 577 -10.05 -33.86 8.42
N ASN A 578 -8.93 -34.29 9.01
CA ASN A 578 -8.13 -33.52 9.97
C ASN A 578 -6.84 -32.98 9.35
N TYR A 579 -6.83 -32.71 8.04
CA TYR A 579 -5.73 -32.01 7.38
C TYR A 579 -5.42 -30.69 8.08
N ASN A 580 -4.12 -30.40 8.25
CA ASN A 580 -3.62 -29.15 8.80
C ASN A 580 -2.63 -28.50 7.83
N GLU A 581 -2.98 -27.34 7.28
CA GLU A 581 -2.12 -26.55 6.39
C GLU A 581 -0.86 -26.00 7.08
N TYR A 582 -0.84 -26.02 8.43
CA TYR A 582 0.30 -25.65 9.25
C TYR A 582 1.10 -26.84 9.79
N SER A 583 0.77 -28.08 9.42
CA SER A 583 1.54 -29.25 9.85
C SER A 583 2.74 -29.54 8.96
N THR A 584 3.82 -29.98 9.60
CA THR A 584 5.10 -30.28 8.95
C THR A 584 5.48 -31.76 9.11
N ASP A 585 5.36 -32.32 10.33
CA ASP A 585 5.51 -33.77 10.60
C ASP A 585 4.16 -34.51 10.54
N ILE A 586 4.21 -35.77 10.10
CA ILE A 586 3.07 -36.63 9.76
C ILE A 586 2.43 -37.31 10.99
N GLY A 587 1.43 -36.64 11.55
CA GLY A 587 0.53 -37.18 12.58
C GLY A 587 -0.56 -38.13 12.05
N ASP A 588 -1.38 -38.64 12.96
CA ASP A 588 -2.51 -39.53 12.63
C ASP A 588 -3.54 -38.84 11.71
N CYS A 589 -3.78 -39.43 10.53
CA CYS A 589 -4.73 -38.93 9.54
C CYS A 589 -6.10 -39.65 9.61
N LEU A 590 -7.18 -38.88 9.67
CA LEU A 590 -8.57 -39.33 9.68
C LEU A 590 -9.18 -39.28 8.27
N TYR A 591 -9.33 -40.43 7.61
CA TYR A 591 -9.95 -40.52 6.29
C TYR A 591 -11.44 -40.86 6.39
N PRO A 592 -12.31 -40.19 5.61
CA PRO A 592 -13.74 -40.53 5.55
C PRO A 592 -13.93 -41.89 4.85
N SER A 593 -14.96 -42.65 5.24
CA SER A 593 -15.28 -43.96 4.70
C SER A 593 -16.61 -43.98 3.94
N ALA A 594 -16.71 -44.75 2.86
CA ALA A 594 -17.93 -44.96 2.06
C ALA A 594 -18.71 -43.67 1.66
N CYS A 595 -19.66 -43.24 2.49
CA CYS A 595 -20.55 -42.09 2.34
C CYS A 595 -20.18 -40.87 3.20
N ASP A 596 -19.26 -41.03 4.16
CA ASP A 596 -18.79 -39.99 5.07
C ASP A 596 -18.26 -38.77 4.31
N SER A 597 -18.34 -37.60 4.92
CA SER A 597 -17.79 -36.36 4.39
C SER A 597 -16.90 -35.66 5.41
N CYS A 598 -15.99 -34.79 4.97
CA CYS A 598 -15.18 -34.00 5.88
C CYS A 598 -15.90 -32.70 6.25
N SER A 599 -15.80 -32.29 7.50
CA SER A 599 -16.32 -31.01 8.02
C SER A 599 -15.68 -29.76 7.38
N GLY A 600 -14.52 -29.91 6.73
CA GLY A 600 -13.96 -28.89 5.83
C GLY A 600 -13.00 -27.89 6.46
N SER A 601 -12.61 -28.05 7.72
CA SER A 601 -11.51 -27.28 8.33
C SER A 601 -10.15 -27.71 7.77
N THR A 602 -9.22 -26.75 7.64
CA THR A 602 -7.83 -26.96 7.21
C THR A 602 -6.81 -26.67 8.31
N ASP A 603 -7.25 -26.49 9.56
CA ASP A 603 -6.45 -26.15 10.74
C ASP A 603 -6.19 -27.35 11.67
N GLY A 604 -6.37 -28.58 11.17
CA GLY A 604 -6.31 -29.81 11.96
C GLY A 604 -7.50 -30.06 12.91
N SER A 605 -8.44 -29.12 13.06
CA SER A 605 -9.65 -29.31 13.89
C SER A 605 -10.72 -30.18 13.23
N GLY A 606 -10.57 -30.45 11.94
CA GLY A 606 -11.56 -31.12 11.12
C GLY A 606 -11.79 -32.58 11.50
N TYR A 607 -13.05 -32.98 11.44
CA TYR A 607 -13.56 -34.30 11.80
C TYR A 607 -14.42 -34.89 10.67
N ILE A 608 -14.62 -36.21 10.74
CA ILE A 608 -15.50 -36.97 9.84
C ILE A 608 -16.96 -36.67 10.22
N ILE A 609 -17.75 -36.24 9.24
CA ILE A 609 -19.22 -36.19 9.31
C ILE A 609 -19.75 -37.54 8.80
N ASP A 610 -20.29 -38.30 9.74
CA ASP A 610 -21.08 -39.51 9.52
C ASP A 610 -22.34 -39.17 8.70
N ASN A 611 -22.52 -39.88 7.57
CA ASN A 611 -23.69 -39.75 6.68
C ASN A 611 -24.41 -41.11 6.47
N ASP A 612 -24.32 -42.03 7.42
CA ASP A 612 -25.01 -43.34 7.47
C ASP A 612 -25.50 -43.56 8.91
N THR A 613 -26.56 -42.85 9.27
CA THR A 613 -26.92 -42.58 10.68
C THR A 613 -27.44 -43.79 11.45
N ASP A 614 -27.83 -44.89 10.79
CA ASP A 614 -28.14 -46.17 11.44
C ASP A 614 -27.11 -47.30 11.16
N ASN A 615 -26.11 -47.05 10.29
CA ASN A 615 -25.02 -47.95 9.90
C ASN A 615 -25.50 -49.19 9.09
N ASP A 616 -26.53 -49.03 8.26
CA ASP A 616 -27.03 -50.01 7.27
C ASP A 616 -26.10 -50.17 6.05
N GLY A 617 -25.39 -49.11 5.67
CA GLY A 617 -24.51 -49.06 4.48
C GLY A 617 -25.08 -48.26 3.29
N ILE A 618 -26.17 -47.52 3.47
CA ILE A 618 -26.76 -46.58 2.50
C ILE A 618 -26.58 -45.14 3.03
N CYS A 619 -26.30 -44.19 2.13
CA CYS A 619 -26.11 -42.80 2.53
C CYS A 619 -27.44 -42.13 2.92
N ASN A 620 -27.46 -41.28 3.95
CA ASN A 620 -28.60 -40.44 4.36
C ASN A 620 -29.27 -39.61 3.22
N ILE A 621 -28.58 -39.42 2.09
CA ILE A 621 -29.09 -38.71 0.90
C ILE A 621 -29.71 -39.65 -0.16
N ASP A 622 -29.32 -40.91 -0.16
CA ASP A 622 -29.87 -41.98 -1.01
C ASP A 622 -31.00 -42.75 -0.29
N GLU A 623 -31.21 -42.48 1.00
CA GLU A 623 -32.28 -43.06 1.82
C GLU A 623 -33.68 -42.76 1.29
N VAL A 624 -34.50 -43.81 1.22
CA VAL A 624 -35.93 -43.73 0.95
C VAL A 624 -36.68 -44.08 2.23
N ILE A 625 -37.08 -43.07 2.98
CA ILE A 625 -37.84 -43.21 4.24
C ILE A 625 -39.24 -43.78 3.93
N GLY A 626 -39.59 -44.95 4.49
CA GLY A 626 -40.89 -45.58 4.27
C GLY A 626 -41.18 -46.78 5.18
N CYS A 627 -42.43 -47.22 5.26
CA CYS A 627 -42.73 -48.44 6.00
C CYS A 627 -42.23 -49.67 5.24
N MET A 628 -41.38 -50.47 5.88
CA MET A 628 -40.83 -51.71 5.32
C MET A 628 -41.70 -52.96 5.54
N ASP A 629 -42.74 -52.89 6.37
CA ASP A 629 -43.60 -54.06 6.60
C ASP A 629 -44.67 -54.21 5.50
N SER A 630 -44.54 -55.29 4.73
CA SER A 630 -45.45 -55.71 3.66
C SER A 630 -46.93 -55.91 4.06
N ILE A 631 -47.27 -55.95 5.35
CA ILE A 631 -48.67 -55.98 5.83
C ILE A 631 -49.24 -54.61 6.25
N ALA A 632 -48.48 -53.53 6.09
CA ALA A 632 -48.94 -52.17 6.37
C ALA A 632 -49.56 -51.48 5.13
N CYS A 633 -50.55 -50.62 5.37
CA CYS A 633 -51.27 -49.86 4.35
C CYS A 633 -50.41 -48.79 3.63
N ASN A 634 -49.29 -48.38 4.25
CA ASN A 634 -48.31 -47.47 3.67
C ASN A 634 -46.95 -48.16 3.38
N TYR A 635 -46.96 -49.48 3.16
CA TYR A 635 -45.78 -50.22 2.72
C TYR A 635 -45.16 -49.61 1.45
N ASN A 636 -43.84 -49.48 1.44
CA ASN A 636 -43.07 -49.01 0.29
C ASN A 636 -41.97 -50.03 -0.05
N GLU A 637 -42.08 -50.68 -1.21
CA GLU A 637 -41.10 -51.68 -1.67
C GLU A 637 -39.70 -51.11 -1.98
N LEU A 638 -39.57 -49.79 -2.04
CA LEU A 638 -38.31 -49.07 -2.23
C LEU A 638 -37.76 -48.47 -0.93
N ALA A 639 -38.39 -48.69 0.23
CA ALA A 639 -37.93 -48.12 1.49
C ALA A 639 -36.58 -48.70 1.93
N THR A 640 -35.66 -47.83 2.34
CA THR A 640 -34.34 -48.17 2.89
C THR A 640 -34.16 -47.70 4.34
N ASP A 641 -34.89 -46.67 4.79
CA ASP A 641 -35.06 -46.34 6.21
C ASP A 641 -36.53 -46.56 6.65
N SER A 642 -36.71 -46.91 7.93
CA SER A 642 -37.93 -47.42 8.55
C SER A 642 -38.85 -46.32 9.10
N ALA A 643 -39.83 -45.91 8.30
CA ALA A 643 -40.89 -45.00 8.73
C ALA A 643 -42.01 -45.70 9.53
N ALA A 644 -42.85 -44.90 10.18
CA ALA A 644 -44.04 -45.38 10.89
C ALA A 644 -44.99 -46.16 9.96
N CYS A 645 -45.23 -47.42 10.29
CA CYS A 645 -46.16 -48.30 9.58
C CYS A 645 -47.61 -48.11 10.06
N ASN A 646 -48.50 -47.78 9.13
CA ASN A 646 -49.94 -47.68 9.36
C ASN A 646 -50.59 -49.02 9.03
N TYR A 647 -51.23 -49.65 9.99
CA TYR A 647 -51.99 -50.90 9.82
C TYR A 647 -53.50 -50.58 9.74
N PRO A 648 -54.32 -51.43 9.11
CA PRO A 648 -55.76 -51.20 9.07
C PRO A 648 -56.37 -51.35 10.47
N GLU A 649 -57.47 -50.63 10.73
CA GLU A 649 -58.17 -50.78 12.00
C GLU A 649 -58.83 -52.17 12.13
N THR A 650 -59.10 -52.60 13.36
CA THR A 650 -59.67 -53.94 13.57
C THR A 650 -61.06 -54.00 12.96
N TYR A 651 -61.33 -55.06 12.18
CA TYR A 651 -62.54 -55.28 11.36
C TYR A 651 -62.61 -54.50 10.03
N TYR A 652 -61.63 -53.63 9.72
CA TYR A 652 -61.55 -52.89 8.45
C TYR A 652 -60.36 -53.29 7.58
N ASP A 653 -60.38 -52.89 6.30
CA ASP A 653 -59.26 -52.98 5.37
C ASP A 653 -58.44 -51.68 5.31
N CYS A 654 -57.37 -51.67 4.49
CA CYS A 654 -56.50 -50.50 4.33
C CYS A 654 -57.13 -49.28 3.64
N ASN A 655 -58.35 -49.41 3.12
CA ASN A 655 -59.14 -48.34 2.53
C ASN A 655 -60.29 -47.88 3.45
N GLN A 656 -60.33 -48.38 4.69
CA GLN A 656 -61.44 -48.22 5.65
C GLN A 656 -62.77 -48.85 5.18
N VAL A 657 -62.70 -49.87 4.32
CA VAL A 657 -63.87 -50.70 3.99
C VAL A 657 -64.01 -51.79 5.05
N CYS A 658 -65.20 -52.00 5.59
CA CYS A 658 -65.43 -53.07 6.56
C CYS A 658 -65.24 -54.47 5.94
N LEU A 659 -64.78 -55.43 6.75
CA LEU A 659 -64.59 -56.83 6.34
C LEU A 659 -65.86 -57.70 6.47
N ASN A 660 -66.79 -57.34 7.38
CA ASN A 660 -68.10 -57.97 7.60
C ASN A 660 -69.16 -56.87 7.80
N ASP A 661 -69.90 -56.56 6.74
CA ASP A 661 -70.99 -55.57 6.71
C ASP A 661 -72.18 -56.25 6.02
N TYR A 662 -73.30 -56.39 6.74
CA TYR A 662 -74.45 -57.21 6.30
C TYR A 662 -75.55 -56.42 5.57
N ASP A 663 -75.71 -55.12 5.84
CA ASP A 663 -76.71 -54.25 5.21
C ASP A 663 -76.14 -53.09 4.37
N ASP A 664 -74.83 -53.11 4.09
CA ASP A 664 -74.06 -52.18 3.24
C ASP A 664 -74.08 -50.72 3.78
N ASP A 665 -74.14 -50.55 5.12
CA ASP A 665 -74.22 -49.27 5.86
C ASP A 665 -72.85 -48.59 6.03
N GLY A 666 -71.76 -49.39 6.09
CA GLY A 666 -70.38 -48.94 6.30
C GLY A 666 -69.83 -49.18 7.70
N ILE A 667 -70.65 -49.62 8.66
CA ILE A 667 -70.26 -50.02 10.02
C ILE A 667 -70.26 -51.55 10.11
N CYS A 668 -69.21 -52.13 10.70
CA CYS A 668 -69.11 -53.59 10.81
C CYS A 668 -70.15 -54.21 11.75
N ASP A 669 -70.63 -55.42 11.39
CA ASP A 669 -71.53 -56.27 12.19
C ASP A 669 -71.07 -56.39 13.66
N GLU A 670 -69.76 -56.47 13.91
CA GLU A 670 -69.19 -56.60 15.27
C GLU A 670 -69.16 -55.30 16.09
N LEU A 671 -69.56 -54.17 15.51
CA LEU A 671 -69.50 -52.82 16.10
C LEU A 671 -70.87 -52.12 16.23
N GLU A 672 -71.94 -52.74 15.74
CA GLU A 672 -73.29 -52.15 15.74
C GLU A 672 -73.88 -51.91 17.15
N VAL A 673 -74.72 -50.88 17.25
CA VAL A 673 -75.43 -50.52 18.48
C VAL A 673 -76.94 -50.46 18.21
N LEU A 674 -77.69 -51.31 18.93
CA LEU A 674 -79.15 -51.41 18.82
C LEU A 674 -79.88 -50.28 19.56
N GLY A 675 -80.78 -49.56 18.87
CA GLY A 675 -81.72 -48.59 19.47
C GLY A 675 -82.74 -48.07 18.46
N CYS A 676 -83.61 -47.13 18.86
CA CYS A 676 -84.47 -46.43 17.89
C CYS A 676 -83.62 -45.40 17.12
N VAL A 677 -83.47 -45.56 15.80
CA VAL A 677 -82.65 -44.67 14.96
C VAL A 677 -83.44 -43.51 14.33
N ASP A 678 -84.78 -43.51 14.42
CA ASP A 678 -85.59 -42.39 13.94
C ASP A 678 -85.56 -41.21 14.94
N THR A 679 -85.00 -40.09 14.48
CA THR A 679 -84.93 -38.81 15.19
C THR A 679 -86.28 -38.21 15.60
N LEU A 680 -87.40 -38.69 15.03
CA LEU A 680 -88.75 -38.22 15.33
C LEU A 680 -89.43 -38.98 16.50
N ALA A 681 -88.79 -40.02 17.02
CA ALA A 681 -89.30 -40.80 18.15
C ALA A 681 -88.89 -40.19 19.50
N CYS A 682 -89.80 -40.20 20.48
CA CYS A 682 -89.52 -39.74 21.84
C CYS A 682 -88.48 -40.60 22.58
N ASN A 683 -88.19 -41.82 22.09
CA ASN A 683 -87.14 -42.70 22.59
C ASN A 683 -86.02 -42.92 21.55
N TYR A 684 -85.76 -41.93 20.69
CA TYR A 684 -84.59 -41.88 19.82
C TYR A 684 -83.29 -42.07 20.62
N ASN A 685 -82.33 -42.83 20.07
CA ASN A 685 -81.00 -43.00 20.63
C ASN A 685 -79.94 -42.57 19.61
N ALA A 686 -79.29 -41.43 19.86
CA ALA A 686 -78.25 -40.87 19.00
C ALA A 686 -76.95 -41.69 18.93
N SER A 687 -76.82 -42.75 19.74
CA SER A 687 -75.71 -43.72 19.67
C SER A 687 -76.11 -45.04 19.00
N ALA A 688 -77.34 -45.19 18.51
CA ALA A 688 -77.77 -46.38 17.79
C ALA A 688 -77.39 -46.32 16.31
N THR A 689 -76.84 -47.41 15.80
CA THR A 689 -76.59 -47.63 14.36
C THR A 689 -77.72 -48.46 13.74
N GLN A 690 -78.25 -49.43 14.49
CA GLN A 690 -79.24 -50.40 14.00
C GLN A 690 -80.58 -50.31 14.72
N GLN A 691 -81.68 -50.40 13.96
CA GLN A 691 -83.04 -50.27 14.47
C GLN A 691 -83.43 -51.41 15.44
N PHE A 692 -83.79 -51.06 16.67
CA PHE A 692 -84.18 -52.01 17.70
C PHE A 692 -85.60 -52.54 17.50
N ILE A 693 -85.73 -53.65 16.77
CA ILE A 693 -86.99 -54.33 16.50
C ILE A 693 -87.24 -55.45 17.53
N SER A 694 -88.42 -55.45 18.16
CA SER A 694 -88.85 -56.53 19.06
C SER A 694 -89.51 -57.66 18.28
N VAL A 695 -89.00 -58.89 18.44
CA VAL A 695 -89.61 -60.10 17.87
C VAL A 695 -90.70 -60.62 18.81
N VAL A 696 -91.97 -60.44 18.41
CA VAL A 696 -93.12 -60.97 19.16
C VAL A 696 -93.68 -62.20 18.44
N PHE A 697 -93.73 -63.33 19.15
CA PHE A 697 -94.29 -64.59 18.66
C PHE A 697 -95.78 -64.69 19.04
N ILE A 698 -96.65 -64.83 18.04
CA ILE A 698 -98.08 -65.09 18.24
C ILE A 698 -98.51 -66.23 17.30
N GLU A 699 -99.05 -67.31 17.86
CA GLU A 699 -99.57 -68.52 17.20
C GLU A 699 -99.05 -68.77 15.76
N ASP A 700 -97.82 -69.31 15.67
CA ASP A 700 -97.11 -69.67 14.44
C ASP A 700 -96.79 -68.52 13.45
N SER A 701 -96.83 -67.26 13.90
CA SER A 701 -96.34 -66.08 13.16
C SER A 701 -95.31 -65.27 13.94
N ILE A 702 -94.30 -64.75 13.22
CA ILE A 702 -93.37 -63.72 13.71
C ILE A 702 -93.97 -62.35 13.38
N ILE A 703 -94.12 -61.50 14.38
CA ILE A 703 -94.37 -60.08 14.18
C ILE A 703 -93.12 -59.31 14.61
N LEU A 704 -92.56 -58.56 13.67
CA LEU A 704 -91.56 -57.53 13.91
C LEU A 704 -92.31 -56.30 14.44
N VAL A 705 -92.06 -55.93 15.69
CA VAL A 705 -92.67 -54.78 16.35
C VAL A 705 -91.61 -53.67 16.42
N ASP A 706 -91.91 -52.54 15.79
CA ASP A 706 -91.13 -51.32 16.00
C ASP A 706 -91.33 -50.84 17.44
N ASN A 707 -90.23 -50.49 18.12
CA ASN A 707 -90.24 -50.02 19.50
C ASN A 707 -90.05 -48.48 19.60
N CYS A 708 -89.90 -47.77 18.48
CA CYS A 708 -89.95 -46.32 18.49
C CYS A 708 -91.35 -45.84 18.93
N ILE A 709 -91.42 -44.89 19.86
CA ILE A 709 -92.66 -44.23 20.30
C ILE A 709 -92.71 -42.80 19.77
N TYR A 710 -93.87 -42.38 19.27
CA TYR A 710 -94.06 -41.08 18.61
C TYR A 710 -95.23 -40.34 19.30
N PRO A 711 -95.16 -38.99 19.44
CA PRO A 711 -96.25 -38.20 20.02
C PRO A 711 -97.36 -38.00 18.99
N THR A 712 -98.60 -37.79 19.45
CA THR A 712 -99.75 -37.51 18.58
C THR A 712 -100.50 -36.23 18.97
N GLU A 713 -100.88 -35.45 17.95
CA GLU A 713 -101.72 -34.24 18.05
C GLU A 713 -101.24 -33.23 19.13
N CYS A 714 -101.85 -33.15 20.31
CA CYS A 714 -101.44 -32.24 21.40
C CYS A 714 -100.31 -32.77 22.29
N GLU A 715 -99.81 -33.98 22.05
CA GLU A 715 -98.72 -34.58 22.81
C GLU A 715 -97.33 -34.07 22.38
N ASN A 716 -96.37 -34.06 23.31
CA ASN A 716 -94.97 -33.70 23.07
C ASN A 716 -94.02 -34.73 23.68
N CYS A 717 -92.82 -34.88 23.10
CA CYS A 717 -91.75 -35.71 23.70
C CYS A 717 -91.08 -35.01 24.88
N SER A 718 -90.54 -35.80 25.83
CA SER A 718 -89.82 -35.29 27.01
C SER A 718 -88.49 -34.61 26.68
N GLY A 719 -87.78 -35.07 25.64
CA GLY A 719 -86.60 -34.42 25.07
C GLY A 719 -85.30 -35.25 25.03
N GLU A 720 -85.30 -36.47 25.59
CA GLU A 720 -84.09 -37.29 25.77
C GLU A 720 -83.69 -38.09 24.51
N THR A 721 -82.43 -37.96 24.08
CA THR A 721 -81.87 -38.59 22.86
C THR A 721 -80.94 -39.78 23.14
N ASP A 722 -81.06 -40.42 24.31
CA ASP A 722 -80.28 -41.59 24.75
C ASP A 722 -81.11 -42.88 24.79
N GLY A 723 -82.32 -42.85 24.21
CA GLY A 723 -83.29 -43.94 24.25
C GLY A 723 -84.24 -43.95 25.45
N THR A 724 -84.19 -42.97 26.37
CA THR A 724 -84.97 -43.00 27.62
C THR A 724 -86.25 -42.14 27.64
N GLY A 725 -86.47 -41.28 26.64
CA GLY A 725 -87.58 -40.32 26.63
C GLY A 725 -88.98 -40.91 26.44
N PHE A 726 -90.00 -40.08 26.70
CA PHE A 726 -91.41 -40.47 26.80
C PHE A 726 -92.37 -39.36 26.33
N ILE A 727 -93.67 -39.63 26.37
CA ILE A 727 -94.74 -38.75 25.84
C ILE A 727 -95.42 -37.94 26.97
N ILE A 728 -95.74 -36.68 26.71
CA ILE A 728 -96.42 -35.72 27.59
C ILE A 728 -97.71 -35.24 26.90
N ASN A 729 -98.88 -35.44 27.50
CA ASN A 729 -100.17 -34.94 26.99
C ASN A 729 -100.44 -33.49 27.46
N ASN A 730 -100.99 -32.65 26.56
CA ASN A 730 -101.33 -31.24 26.77
C ASN A 730 -102.73 -30.89 26.19
N ASP A 731 -103.64 -31.87 26.18
CA ASP A 731 -105.09 -31.73 26.04
C ASP A 731 -105.72 -32.37 27.29
N ILE A 732 -106.26 -31.54 28.19
CA ILE A 732 -106.80 -31.95 29.50
C ILE A 732 -108.28 -32.37 29.45
N ASP A 733 -109.05 -31.80 28.52
CA ASP A 733 -110.51 -31.87 28.45
C ASP A 733 -110.98 -32.91 27.41
N GLY A 734 -110.27 -33.02 26.29
CA GLY A 734 -110.48 -34.01 25.23
C GLY A 734 -111.36 -33.56 24.06
N ASP A 735 -111.58 -32.26 23.84
CA ASP A 735 -112.32 -31.75 22.68
C ASP A 735 -111.51 -31.76 21.35
N GLY A 736 -110.17 -31.77 21.44
CA GLY A 736 -109.24 -31.75 20.31
C GLY A 736 -108.52 -30.41 20.06
N VAL A 737 -108.68 -29.42 20.95
CA VAL A 737 -107.84 -28.21 21.05
C VAL A 737 -106.87 -28.38 22.23
N CYS A 738 -105.60 -28.00 22.03
CA CYS A 738 -104.59 -28.12 23.08
C CYS A 738 -104.72 -26.99 24.11
N ASP A 739 -104.44 -27.24 25.40
CA ASP A 739 -104.61 -26.30 26.54
C ASP A 739 -103.98 -24.89 26.31
N ALA A 740 -102.97 -24.80 25.44
CA ALA A 740 -102.24 -23.57 25.15
C ALA A 740 -102.86 -22.70 24.03
N ASP A 741 -103.72 -23.29 23.20
CA ASP A 741 -104.39 -22.66 22.06
C ASP A 741 -105.89 -22.41 22.33
N GLU A 742 -106.38 -22.74 23.53
CA GLU A 742 -107.74 -22.43 23.99
C GLU A 742 -108.01 -20.92 24.02
N ILE A 743 -109.18 -20.52 23.53
CA ILE A 743 -109.65 -19.13 23.55
C ILE A 743 -111.01 -19.11 24.26
N ALA A 744 -111.08 -18.43 25.40
CA ALA A 744 -112.33 -18.24 26.14
C ALA A 744 -113.20 -17.13 25.51
N GLY A 745 -114.51 -17.36 25.37
CA GLY A 745 -115.47 -16.36 24.93
C GLY A 745 -116.87 -16.94 24.64
N CYS A 746 -117.83 -16.09 24.28
CA CYS A 746 -119.16 -16.54 23.87
C CYS A 746 -119.09 -17.42 22.60
N THR A 747 -119.46 -18.69 22.70
CA THR A 747 -119.47 -19.65 21.57
C THR A 747 -120.81 -19.73 20.82
N ASP A 748 -121.87 -19.05 21.28
CA ASP A 748 -123.16 -19.03 20.56
C ASP A 748 -123.11 -18.10 19.34
N SER A 749 -123.08 -18.71 18.15
CA SER A 749 -123.06 -18.05 16.83
C SER A 749 -124.17 -17.03 16.53
N THR A 750 -125.18 -16.90 17.41
CA THR A 750 -126.28 -15.94 17.24
C THR A 750 -126.15 -14.68 18.10
N ALA A 751 -125.11 -14.58 18.94
CA ALA A 751 -124.84 -13.44 19.81
C ALA A 751 -124.05 -12.31 19.12
N CYS A 752 -124.26 -11.06 19.56
CA CYS A 752 -123.52 -9.88 19.10
C CYS A 752 -122.04 -9.89 19.46
N ASN A 753 -121.69 -10.46 20.61
CA ASN A 753 -120.32 -10.71 21.02
C ASN A 753 -119.94 -12.19 20.87
N PHE A 754 -120.58 -12.90 19.93
CA PHE A 754 -120.10 -14.20 19.48
C PHE A 754 -118.64 -14.09 19.07
N ASN A 755 -117.78 -14.87 19.73
CA ASN A 755 -116.40 -15.02 19.35
C ASN A 755 -116.27 -16.31 18.53
N SER A 756 -116.21 -16.20 17.20
CA SER A 756 -116.00 -17.35 16.31
C SER A 756 -114.64 -18.04 16.47
N SER A 757 -113.74 -17.44 17.24
CA SER A 757 -112.46 -18.04 17.63
C SER A 757 -112.49 -18.59 19.07
N ALA A 758 -113.58 -18.44 19.83
CA ALA A 758 -113.69 -19.08 21.13
C ALA A 758 -113.87 -20.60 20.99
N THR A 759 -113.07 -21.33 21.74
CA THR A 759 -113.12 -22.79 21.88
C THR A 759 -113.76 -23.18 23.22
N ASP A 760 -113.54 -22.39 24.28
CA ASP A 760 -114.21 -22.51 25.59
C ASP A 760 -115.28 -21.42 25.81
N ASP A 761 -116.40 -21.77 26.45
CA ASP A 761 -117.54 -20.88 26.71
C ASP A 761 -117.44 -20.16 28.06
N ASP A 762 -117.01 -18.89 28.01
CA ASP A 762 -116.93 -18.01 29.18
C ASP A 762 -118.29 -17.48 29.68
N GLN A 763 -119.40 -17.85 29.00
CA GLN A 763 -120.79 -17.47 29.29
C GLN A 763 -121.11 -15.97 29.08
N SER A 764 -120.40 -15.27 28.18
CA SER A 764 -120.52 -13.81 28.00
C SER A 764 -121.60 -13.26 27.05
N CYS A 765 -122.41 -14.10 26.39
CA CYS A 765 -123.25 -13.73 25.23
C CYS A 765 -124.37 -12.66 25.43
N PHE A 766 -124.55 -11.72 24.47
CA PHE A 766 -125.70 -10.79 24.32
C PHE A 766 -126.17 -10.58 22.85
N TYR A 767 -127.22 -9.78 22.56
CA TYR A 767 -127.93 -9.75 21.25
C TYR A 767 -128.43 -8.32 20.83
N GLN A 768 -128.70 -8.09 19.53
CA GLN A 768 -129.04 -6.78 18.93
C GLN A 768 -130.52 -6.34 18.99
N GLU A 769 -130.78 -5.06 18.72
CA GLU A 769 -132.12 -4.49 18.47
C GLU A 769 -132.45 -4.41 16.96
N LEU A 770 -133.54 -3.73 16.57
CA LEU A 770 -134.08 -3.72 15.20
C LEU A 770 -133.72 -2.41 14.48
N TYR A 771 -133.35 -2.50 13.19
CA TYR A 771 -132.78 -1.41 12.34
C TYR A 771 -131.37 -0.95 12.69
N PHE A 772 -130.88 -1.32 13.87
CA PHE A 772 -129.51 -1.10 14.32
C PHE A 772 -128.67 -2.39 14.28
N ASP A 773 -127.37 -2.24 14.06
CA ASP A 773 -126.39 -3.32 14.22
C ASP A 773 -126.09 -3.63 15.71
N CYS A 774 -125.11 -4.49 15.95
CA CYS A 774 -124.69 -4.85 17.32
C CYS A 774 -123.93 -3.76 18.08
N ASP A 775 -123.39 -2.76 17.37
CA ASP A 775 -122.67 -1.61 17.93
C ASP A 775 -123.58 -0.38 18.12
N GLY A 776 -124.81 -0.44 17.60
CA GLY A 776 -125.86 0.58 17.75
C GLY A 776 -125.93 1.57 16.59
N ASN A 777 -125.30 1.29 15.46
CA ASN A 777 -125.32 2.14 14.27
C ASN A 777 -126.49 1.77 13.34
N CYS A 778 -126.93 2.71 12.51
CA CYS A 778 -127.82 2.44 11.38
C CYS A 778 -127.19 1.39 10.44
N ILE A 779 -127.98 0.41 10.00
CA ILE A 779 -127.49 -0.65 9.09
C ILE A 779 -127.22 -0.11 7.67
N ASN A 780 -127.93 0.95 7.29
CA ASN A 780 -127.69 1.75 6.09
C ASN A 780 -127.74 3.23 6.49
N ASP A 781 -126.72 4.00 6.13
CA ASP A 781 -126.58 5.47 6.30
C ASP A 781 -125.52 5.91 5.27
N ILE A 782 -125.96 6.12 4.03
CA ILE A 782 -125.13 6.07 2.82
C ILE A 782 -124.44 7.40 2.46
N ASP A 783 -124.87 8.51 3.06
CA ASP A 783 -124.05 9.73 3.13
C ASP A 783 -123.38 9.95 4.50
N SER A 784 -123.75 9.19 5.53
CA SER A 784 -123.14 9.14 6.87
C SER A 784 -123.40 10.39 7.72
N ASP A 785 -124.67 10.79 7.79
CA ASP A 785 -125.16 11.94 8.57
C ASP A 785 -125.53 11.57 10.03
N GLY A 786 -125.91 10.31 10.28
CA GLY A 786 -126.31 9.78 11.58
C GLY A 786 -127.76 9.27 11.69
N GLU A 787 -128.61 9.50 10.69
CA GLU A 787 -129.93 8.91 10.53
C GLU A 787 -129.91 7.81 9.43
N CYS A 788 -130.84 6.85 9.44
CA CYS A 788 -130.73 5.66 8.58
C CYS A 788 -131.36 5.89 7.18
N ASP A 789 -130.80 5.32 6.10
CA ASP A 789 -131.33 5.40 4.70
C ASP A 789 -132.85 5.20 4.59
N GLU A 790 -133.43 4.34 5.43
CA GLU A 790 -134.86 4.03 5.42
C GLU A 790 -135.77 5.16 5.96
N GLU A 791 -135.21 6.16 6.66
CA GLU A 791 -135.89 7.35 7.22
C GLU A 791 -135.24 8.68 6.78
N ASP A 792 -134.01 8.66 6.23
CA ASP A 792 -133.23 9.79 5.71
C ASP A 792 -133.84 10.41 4.42
N ASN A 793 -133.76 11.76 4.32
CA ASN A 793 -134.24 12.56 3.21
C ASN A 793 -133.16 13.15 2.27
N CYS A 794 -131.86 13.10 2.56
CA CYS A 794 -130.82 13.39 1.55
C CYS A 794 -130.32 12.13 0.84
N ILE A 795 -129.99 11.07 1.58
CA ILE A 795 -129.40 9.80 1.12
C ILE A 795 -128.01 9.94 0.50
N TYR A 796 -127.73 10.97 -0.31
CA TYR A 796 -126.47 11.11 -1.02
C TYR A 796 -125.59 12.28 -0.58
N VAL A 797 -126.05 13.18 0.31
CA VAL A 797 -125.24 14.25 0.92
C VAL A 797 -125.74 14.68 2.29
N ILE A 798 -124.94 14.33 3.30
CA ILE A 798 -124.91 14.71 4.72
C ILE A 798 -125.79 15.91 5.09
N ASN A 799 -126.93 15.65 5.75
CA ASN A 799 -127.77 16.70 6.36
C ASN A 799 -128.28 16.38 7.80
N PRO A 800 -127.42 16.16 8.83
CA PRO A 800 -127.75 15.51 10.12
C PRO A 800 -128.92 16.05 10.95
N ASP A 801 -129.39 17.26 10.67
CA ASP A 801 -130.58 17.85 11.28
C ASP A 801 -131.90 17.45 10.54
N GLN A 802 -131.77 16.66 9.45
CA GLN A 802 -132.79 16.21 8.50
C GLN A 802 -133.70 17.35 8.00
N GLU A 803 -133.13 18.55 7.83
CA GLU A 803 -133.86 19.77 7.47
C GLU A 803 -134.26 19.78 5.97
N ASP A 804 -135.42 19.21 5.69
CA ASP A 804 -136.21 19.39 4.46
C ASP A 804 -137.08 20.66 4.62
N THR A 805 -136.66 21.78 4.01
CA THR A 805 -137.30 23.09 4.19
C THR A 805 -138.69 23.20 3.55
N ASP A 806 -139.03 22.41 2.51
CA ASP A 806 -140.32 22.54 1.79
C ASP A 806 -141.26 21.31 1.83
N ASN A 807 -140.79 20.23 2.48
CA ASN A 807 -141.51 19.01 2.86
C ASN A 807 -141.94 18.15 1.66
N ASP A 808 -141.06 18.02 0.67
CA ASP A 808 -141.23 17.15 -0.51
C ASP A 808 -140.57 15.76 -0.37
N GLY A 809 -139.69 15.59 0.62
CA GLY A 809 -138.95 14.36 0.90
C GLY A 809 -137.51 14.33 0.35
N VAL A 810 -136.96 15.48 -0.04
CA VAL A 810 -135.54 15.65 -0.38
C VAL A 810 -134.94 16.79 0.45
N GLY A 811 -133.86 16.51 1.20
CA GLY A 811 -133.21 17.46 2.10
C GLY A 811 -132.40 18.57 1.39
N ASP A 812 -132.13 19.65 2.12
CA ASP A 812 -131.58 20.91 1.58
C ASP A 812 -130.12 20.85 0.98
N ALA A 813 -129.42 19.70 0.89
CA ALA A 813 -127.94 19.67 0.89
C ALA A 813 -127.07 19.28 -0.37
N CYS A 814 -127.53 18.64 -1.46
CA CYS A 814 -126.63 17.69 -2.24
C CYS A 814 -125.54 18.14 -3.39
N ASP A 815 -124.10 18.15 -3.23
CA ASP A 815 -122.79 18.41 -4.14
C ASP A 815 -121.21 17.96 -3.71
N ASP A 816 -119.99 18.02 -4.47
CA ASP A 816 -118.49 17.43 -4.20
C ASP A 816 -117.00 17.98 -4.77
N ASP A 817 -115.67 17.59 -4.35
CA ASP A 817 -114.17 17.79 -4.94
C ASP A 817 -112.69 17.26 -4.27
N ASP A 818 -111.44 17.25 -4.95
CA ASP A 818 -109.83 17.32 -4.70
C ASP A 818 -108.63 16.21 -4.30
N VAL A 819 -107.23 16.31 -4.59
CA VAL A 819 -105.96 15.32 -4.43
C VAL A 819 -104.32 15.71 -4.43
N GLY A 820 -103.21 14.84 -4.21
CA GLY A 820 -101.63 15.09 -4.29
C GLY A 820 -100.37 13.99 -4.07
N ILE A 821 -98.96 14.22 -4.26
CA ILE A 821 -97.65 13.27 -4.25
C ILE A 821 -96.11 13.88 -4.01
N GLU A 822 -94.73 13.44 -4.05
CA GLU A 822 -93.64 12.28 -4.29
C GLU A 822 -91.98 12.54 -4.00
N GLU A 823 -90.89 11.60 -4.11
CA GLU A 823 -89.28 11.68 -4.41
C GLU A 823 -87.98 10.78 -3.80
N LEU A 824 -86.57 10.96 -4.03
CA LEU A 824 -85.26 10.02 -3.88
C LEU A 824 -83.73 10.51 -3.39
N ASP A 825 -82.35 10.06 -3.43
CA ASP A 825 -81.20 9.01 -3.85
C ASP A 825 -79.74 9.04 -2.99
N ALA A 826 -78.36 8.61 -3.09
CA ALA A 826 -77.15 8.05 -3.97
C ALA A 826 -75.69 7.52 -3.28
N GLN A 827 -74.47 7.11 -3.93
CA GLN A 827 -73.10 6.51 -3.33
C GLN A 827 -71.48 6.64 -3.83
N THR A 828 -70.47 5.62 -3.85
CA THR A 828 -68.87 5.61 -3.54
C THR A 828 -67.59 4.86 -4.36
N PRO A 829 -66.18 4.83 -4.01
CA PRO A 829 -64.81 4.56 -4.82
C PRO A 829 -63.47 3.58 -4.47
N LEU A 830 -62.18 3.63 -5.10
CA LEU A 830 -60.88 2.71 -5.25
C LEU A 830 -59.36 3.18 -5.78
N LEU A 831 -58.49 2.38 -6.53
CA LEU A 831 -57.10 2.68 -7.17
C LEU A 831 -57.06 2.57 -8.74
N ILE A 832 -56.21 3.32 -9.48
CA ILE A 832 -56.15 3.33 -10.98
C ILE A 832 -54.82 2.90 -11.68
N LYS A 833 -53.72 3.68 -11.74
CA LYS A 833 -52.58 3.39 -12.67
C LYS A 833 -51.20 4.02 -12.37
N MET A 834 -50.17 3.67 -13.18
CA MET A 834 -48.76 4.14 -13.09
C MET A 834 -48.22 4.80 -14.38
N ILE A 835 -47.38 5.84 -14.28
CA ILE A 835 -46.75 6.55 -15.42
C ILE A 835 -45.28 6.94 -15.17
N ASP A 836 -44.48 7.20 -16.22
CA ASP A 836 -43.11 7.72 -16.15
C ASP A 836 -43.02 9.27 -16.20
N VAL A 837 -41.81 9.81 -16.07
CA VAL A 837 -41.50 11.26 -16.15
C VAL A 837 -41.81 11.93 -17.49
N LEU A 838 -42.05 11.17 -18.55
CA LEU A 838 -42.51 11.67 -19.86
C LEU A 838 -44.02 11.47 -20.04
N GLY A 839 -44.73 11.07 -18.99
CA GLY A 839 -46.18 10.86 -18.98
C GLY A 839 -46.65 9.56 -19.62
N ARG A 840 -45.73 8.63 -19.93
CA ARG A 840 -46.07 7.35 -20.60
C ARG A 840 -46.48 6.32 -19.55
N GLU A 841 -47.55 5.58 -19.82
CA GLU A 841 -48.08 4.58 -18.89
C GLU A 841 -47.16 3.35 -18.82
N GLN A 842 -46.76 2.97 -17.60
CA GLN A 842 -45.81 1.89 -17.36
C GLN A 842 -46.52 0.74 -16.63
N LYS A 843 -46.33 -0.49 -17.14
CA LYS A 843 -46.99 -1.70 -16.60
C LYS A 843 -46.07 -2.53 -15.69
N GLU A 844 -44.77 -2.30 -15.77
CA GLU A 844 -43.72 -3.04 -15.07
C GLU A 844 -42.67 -2.07 -14.52
N HIS A 845 -41.92 -2.50 -13.50
CA HIS A 845 -40.92 -1.68 -12.82
C HIS A 845 -39.54 -1.83 -13.46
N GLN A 846 -39.10 -0.82 -14.22
CA GLN A 846 -37.75 -0.78 -14.77
C GLN A 846 -36.81 0.01 -13.85
N LYS A 847 -35.67 -0.60 -13.48
CA LYS A 847 -34.61 0.02 -12.67
C LYS A 847 -34.04 1.26 -13.38
N GLY A 848 -33.68 2.28 -12.59
CA GLY A 848 -33.14 3.56 -13.05
C GLY A 848 -34.20 4.58 -13.51
N ILE A 849 -35.50 4.27 -13.44
CA ILE A 849 -36.58 5.14 -13.95
C ILE A 849 -37.53 5.59 -12.81
N LEU A 850 -37.88 6.88 -12.83
CA LEU A 850 -38.81 7.51 -11.87
C LEU A 850 -40.27 7.39 -12.36
N LEU A 851 -41.17 6.94 -11.48
CA LEU A 851 -42.58 6.64 -11.77
C LEU A 851 -43.55 7.34 -10.80
N PHE A 852 -44.81 7.49 -11.22
CA PHE A 852 -45.92 8.07 -10.44
C PHE A 852 -47.17 7.16 -10.48
N TYR A 853 -47.90 7.08 -9.36
CA TYR A 853 -49.09 6.22 -9.14
C TYR A 853 -50.35 7.08 -8.88
N ILE A 854 -51.54 6.69 -9.36
CA ILE A 854 -52.79 7.48 -9.28
C ILE A 854 -53.99 6.62 -8.81
N TYR A 855 -54.79 7.15 -7.87
CA TYR A 855 -56.02 6.56 -7.30
C TYR A 855 -57.30 7.28 -7.80
N ASP A 856 -58.48 6.67 -7.65
CA ASP A 856 -59.72 7.20 -8.23
C ASP A 856 -60.33 8.39 -7.46
N ASN A 857 -60.12 8.43 -6.14
CA ASN A 857 -60.39 9.58 -5.27
C ASN A 857 -59.38 10.74 -5.47
N GLY A 858 -58.48 10.63 -6.45
CA GLY A 858 -57.55 11.68 -6.87
C GLY A 858 -56.20 11.70 -6.15
N LYS A 859 -55.90 10.76 -5.24
CA LYS A 859 -54.58 10.66 -4.61
C LYS A 859 -53.49 10.28 -5.62
N VAL A 860 -52.28 10.84 -5.48
CA VAL A 860 -51.11 10.55 -6.33
C VAL A 860 -49.84 10.35 -5.49
N GLU A 861 -48.96 9.42 -5.86
CA GLU A 861 -47.65 9.16 -5.22
C GLU A 861 -46.50 9.04 -6.25
N LYS A 862 -45.24 9.23 -5.85
CA LYS A 862 -44.05 9.08 -6.72
C LYS A 862 -43.03 8.09 -6.13
N ARG A 863 -42.36 7.28 -6.97
CA ARG A 863 -41.34 6.28 -6.56
C ARG A 863 -40.26 6.13 -7.64
N LEU A 864 -38.99 6.09 -7.22
CA LEU A 864 -37.84 5.75 -8.07
C LEU A 864 -37.44 4.30 -7.78
N ILE A 865 -37.30 3.48 -8.82
CA ILE A 865 -36.84 2.09 -8.70
C ILE A 865 -35.34 2.06 -8.96
N TYR A 866 -34.55 1.77 -7.93
CA TYR A 866 -33.10 1.53 -8.03
C TYR A 866 -32.83 0.06 -8.34
#